data_AF-C1H005-F1
#
_entry.id   AF-C1H005-F1
#
_cell.length_a   1.000
_cell.length_b   1.000
_cell.length_c   1.000
_cell.angle_alpha   90.00
_cell.angle_beta   90.00
_cell.angle_gamma   90.00
#
_symmetry.space_group_name_H-M   'P 1'
#
loop_
_entity.id
_entity.type
_entity.pdbx_description
1 polymer ?
#
loop_
_entity_poly.entity_id
_entity_poly.type
_entity_poly.pdbx_seq_one_letter_code
_entity_poly.pdbx_strand_id
1 'polypeptide(L)'
;MSFIARLPATTSRLGSRAAVLKPASATAAVRASSSLSSGPESRSLNSILIANRGEIALRVGRTASQHGIRVTTLYTDPDARAQHALSSPFSFNVGETSAYLDGDRIIEIAKKEGCQGIHPGYGFLSENSTFAQKCTQAGLVFIGPPPKAIEAMGDKSRSKEIMTTAGVPCVPGYHGENQDMDFLEAEAERIKFPVLIKAVKGGGGKGMRIASSKETFRDQLISAKSEAMNSFGNDTMLVEKYITTPRHIEVQVFADKHGNCVALGERDCSIQRRHQKILEESPAPHLPEATRKDLWDKARAAALAVGYEGAGTVEFIFDNDTGEFFFMEMNTRLQVEHPVTEMVTGQDLVHWQILVAEGAPLPLTQDEIEAIMSTKGHAIEARIYAENPDQGFIPDSGRLLHVRTPETTEDVRIDSGVIVGDEISSHYDPMISKLIVRGSNRTEALRNLEMALEQYEIAGPITNIEFLKRVCRNPDFVSGNVETGYIEKHKGELFAKEPLEDEVLAQVALSCLLNDASGAKVAGPAGETVGFSPAYQERQFAFVEAAQTPSETTASTAPFNVQIQQTGDATFNIVVNGKSFENVKVEQQHSAPSSNVIASFFPHTRLNTTIIRDEDIITAFQRGRQYRLKIPRAKWMEKALRIKDTANSVLAPMPCKILRVEVAEGATVVKDQPLVVIESMKMETVIRSPHDGTIEKIVHKAGALFVVSALAITAIHAHGIQPYNSNIKSALNHPLTGANYDI
;
A
#
# COMPACT_ATOMS: atom_id res chain seq x y z
N MET A 1 -35.50 -28.56 -20.82
CA MET A 1 -36.92 -28.58 -20.43
C MET A 1 -37.29 -27.18 -19.95
N SER A 2 -38.20 -26.53 -20.65
CA SER A 2 -38.77 -25.22 -20.33
C SER A 2 -39.88 -25.34 -19.28
N PHE A 3 -39.88 -24.48 -18.26
CA PHE A 3 -41.08 -24.18 -17.47
C PHE A 3 -41.24 -22.66 -17.36
N ILE A 4 -42.18 -22.14 -18.15
CA ILE A 4 -42.78 -20.81 -18.03
C ILE A 4 -44.10 -21.02 -17.28
N ALA A 5 -44.30 -20.36 -16.15
CA ALA A 5 -45.58 -20.30 -15.45
C ALA A 5 -46.14 -18.88 -15.53
N ARG A 6 -47.35 -18.75 -16.11
CA ARG A 6 -48.12 -17.51 -16.29
C ARG A 6 -49.02 -17.24 -15.08
N LEU A 7 -49.08 -15.95 -14.72
CA LEU A 7 -50.19 -15.11 -14.20
C LEU A 7 -51.50 -15.76 -13.74
N PRO A 8 -52.12 -15.14 -12.71
CA PRO A 8 -53.56 -14.92 -12.65
C PRO A 8 -53.93 -13.43 -12.61
N ALA A 9 -54.98 -13.09 -13.36
CA ALA A 9 -55.67 -11.80 -13.37
C ALA A 9 -57.07 -12.00 -12.79
N THR A 10 -57.55 -11.10 -11.92
CA THR A 10 -58.95 -11.02 -11.49
C THR A 10 -59.42 -9.59 -11.25
N THR A 11 -60.17 -9.10 -12.25
CA THR A 11 -61.50 -8.45 -12.21
C THR A 11 -61.86 -7.32 -11.24
N SER A 12 -62.31 -6.23 -11.88
CA SER A 12 -63.24 -5.16 -11.49
C SER A 12 -64.35 -5.45 -10.46
N ARG A 13 -64.76 -4.41 -9.72
CA ARG A 13 -66.18 -3.98 -9.62
C ARG A 13 -66.33 -2.54 -9.06
N LEU A 14 -67.31 -1.85 -9.65
CA LEU A 14 -67.79 -0.49 -9.39
C LEU A 14 -68.48 -0.32 -8.02
N GLY A 15 -68.47 0.91 -7.50
CA GLY A 15 -69.27 1.32 -6.34
C GLY A 15 -69.43 2.83 -6.23
N SER A 16 -70.37 3.38 -7.00
CA SER A 16 -70.86 4.76 -6.94
C SER A 16 -71.77 5.00 -5.73
N ARG A 17 -71.54 6.06 -4.94
CA ARG A 17 -72.57 6.74 -4.15
C ARG A 17 -72.33 8.24 -4.10
N ALA A 18 -73.24 8.97 -4.74
CA ALA A 18 -73.40 10.41 -4.64
C ALA A 18 -74.15 10.75 -3.34
N ALA A 19 -73.70 11.79 -2.64
CA ALA A 19 -74.50 12.50 -1.65
C ALA A 19 -74.30 14.01 -1.85
N VAL A 20 -75.41 14.66 -2.17
CA VAL A 20 -75.57 16.10 -2.38
C VAL A 20 -75.85 16.77 -1.04
N LEU A 21 -75.13 17.85 -0.70
CA LEU A 21 -75.56 18.84 0.29
C LEU A 21 -74.93 20.21 -0.05
N LYS A 22 -75.80 21.20 -0.31
CA LYS A 22 -75.53 22.65 -0.38
C LYS A 22 -75.67 23.27 1.05
N PRO A 23 -75.56 24.59 1.25
CA PRO A 23 -74.35 25.40 1.28
C PRO A 23 -74.19 26.14 2.63
N ALA A 24 -72.98 26.55 2.99
CA ALA A 24 -72.77 27.57 4.00
C ALA A 24 -71.67 28.53 3.55
N SER A 25 -72.04 29.80 3.36
CA SER A 25 -71.14 30.92 3.16
C SER A 25 -70.48 31.29 4.49
N ALA A 26 -69.16 31.38 4.54
CA ALA A 26 -68.45 32.32 5.41
C ALA A 26 -66.95 32.34 5.07
N THR A 27 -66.49 33.52 4.65
CA THR A 27 -65.15 34.10 4.86
C THR A 27 -63.94 33.31 4.35
N ALA A 28 -63.38 33.83 3.26
CA ALA A 28 -62.05 33.55 2.75
C ALA A 28 -60.97 33.79 3.82
N ALA A 29 -60.61 32.75 4.56
CA ALA A 29 -59.29 32.68 5.17
C ALA A 29 -58.33 32.24 4.08
N VAL A 30 -57.44 33.15 3.68
CA VAL A 30 -56.25 32.85 2.88
C VAL A 30 -55.43 31.84 3.68
N ARG A 31 -55.71 30.55 3.48
CA ARG A 31 -54.80 29.49 3.91
C ARG A 31 -53.57 29.65 3.05
N ALA A 32 -52.53 30.20 3.67
CA ALA A 32 -51.17 30.06 3.18
C ALA A 32 -51.02 28.61 2.71
N SER A 33 -50.82 28.45 1.40
CA SER A 33 -50.41 27.20 0.83
C SER A 33 -49.17 26.80 1.60
N SER A 34 -49.32 25.80 2.47
CA SER A 34 -48.21 25.09 3.07
C SER A 34 -47.32 24.72 1.89
N SER A 35 -46.16 25.38 1.80
CA SER A 35 -45.06 24.91 0.99
C SER A 35 -44.88 23.46 1.39
N LEU A 36 -45.31 22.55 0.53
CA LEU A 36 -44.82 21.19 0.52
C LEU A 36 -43.31 21.37 0.58
N SER A 37 -42.73 21.07 1.74
CA SER A 37 -41.29 21.00 1.92
C SER A 37 -40.80 20.16 0.75
N SER A 38 -40.10 20.80 -0.18
CA SER A 38 -39.40 20.09 -1.24
C SER A 38 -38.42 19.18 -0.53
N GLY A 39 -38.80 17.92 -0.34
CA GLY A 39 -37.82 16.89 0.00
C GLY A 39 -36.73 16.92 -1.05
N PRO A 40 -35.50 16.51 -0.72
CA PRO A 40 -34.40 16.53 -1.68
C PRO A 40 -34.85 15.84 -2.98
N GLU A 41 -34.86 16.58 -4.09
CA GLU A 41 -35.26 16.04 -5.38
C GLU A 41 -34.32 14.88 -5.72
N SER A 42 -34.87 13.67 -5.83
CA SER A 42 -34.09 12.51 -6.25
C SER A 42 -33.70 12.68 -7.72
N ARG A 43 -32.39 12.67 -7.98
CA ARG A 43 -31.82 12.84 -9.32
C ARG A 43 -31.03 11.58 -9.67
N SER A 44 -31.57 10.77 -10.57
CA SER A 44 -30.86 9.58 -11.04
C SER A 44 -29.61 9.95 -11.85
N LEU A 45 -28.50 9.25 -11.56
CA LEU A 45 -27.20 9.35 -12.19
C LEU A 45 -27.05 8.24 -13.24
N ASN A 46 -27.24 8.57 -14.51
CA ASN A 46 -27.02 7.66 -15.64
C ASN A 46 -25.60 7.71 -16.19
N SER A 47 -24.81 8.73 -15.82
CA SER A 47 -23.39 8.78 -16.18
C SER A 47 -22.54 9.54 -15.16
N ILE A 48 -21.36 9.00 -14.89
CA ILE A 48 -20.39 9.57 -13.96
C ILE A 48 -18.99 9.58 -14.58
N LEU A 49 -18.17 10.53 -14.14
CA LEU A 49 -16.72 10.50 -14.35
C LEU A 49 -16.04 10.06 -13.06
N ILE A 50 -15.04 9.19 -13.17
CA ILE A 50 -14.21 8.78 -12.05
C ILE A 50 -12.93 9.60 -12.05
N ALA A 51 -12.78 10.49 -11.06
CA ALA A 51 -11.64 11.39 -10.94
C ALA A 51 -10.47 10.71 -10.18
N ASN A 52 -10.10 9.51 -10.63
CA ASN A 52 -9.08 8.67 -10.01
C ASN A 52 -8.47 7.67 -11.00
N ARG A 53 -7.52 6.86 -10.54
CA ARG A 53 -6.77 5.86 -11.32
C ARG A 53 -6.71 4.50 -10.62
N GLY A 54 -6.15 3.51 -11.30
CA GLY A 54 -5.80 2.22 -10.70
C GLY A 54 -7.01 1.39 -10.26
N GLU A 55 -6.84 0.61 -9.18
CA GLU A 55 -7.87 -0.35 -8.75
C GLU A 55 -9.16 0.35 -8.30
N ILE A 56 -9.07 1.53 -7.68
CA ILE A 56 -10.25 2.25 -7.20
C ILE A 56 -11.11 2.76 -8.36
N ALA A 57 -10.47 3.19 -9.45
CA ALA A 57 -11.20 3.55 -10.67
C ALA A 57 -11.93 2.34 -11.27
N LEU A 58 -11.30 1.16 -11.26
CA LEU A 58 -11.94 -0.09 -11.68
C LEU A 58 -13.05 -0.52 -10.72
N ARG A 59 -12.86 -0.42 -9.41
CA ARG A 59 -13.82 -0.77 -8.37
C ARG A 59 -15.08 0.09 -8.48
N VAL A 60 -14.92 1.39 -8.64
CA VAL A 60 -16.04 2.32 -8.86
C VAL A 60 -16.72 2.05 -10.20
N GLY A 61 -15.92 1.87 -11.25
CA GLY A 61 -16.42 1.59 -12.59
C GLY A 61 -17.24 0.31 -12.69
N ARG A 62 -16.81 -0.76 -12.00
CA ARG A 62 -17.54 -2.03 -11.91
C ARG A 62 -18.93 -1.85 -11.28
N THR A 63 -19.01 -1.23 -10.11
CA THR A 63 -20.31 -1.00 -9.44
C THR A 63 -21.22 -0.09 -10.25
N ALA A 64 -20.71 1.04 -10.74
CA ALA A 64 -21.50 1.94 -11.59
C ALA A 64 -22.06 1.20 -12.82
N SER A 65 -21.23 0.40 -13.50
CA SER A 65 -21.65 -0.38 -14.68
C SER A 65 -22.68 -1.47 -14.33
N GLN A 66 -22.53 -2.15 -13.19
CA GLN A 66 -23.50 -3.14 -12.69
C GLN A 66 -24.88 -2.52 -12.46
N HIS A 67 -24.93 -1.24 -12.10
CA HIS A 67 -26.17 -0.48 -11.91
C HIS A 67 -26.59 0.34 -13.14
N GLY A 68 -26.03 0.06 -14.32
CA GLY A 68 -26.45 0.68 -15.59
C GLY A 68 -25.96 2.12 -15.79
N ILE A 69 -24.99 2.58 -15.01
CA ILE A 69 -24.43 3.92 -15.08
C ILE A 69 -23.24 3.92 -16.03
N ARG A 70 -23.25 4.79 -17.05
CA ARG A 70 -22.13 4.96 -17.98
C ARG A 70 -20.93 5.59 -17.26
N VAL A 71 -19.77 4.95 -17.38
CA VAL A 71 -18.54 5.36 -16.69
C VAL A 71 -17.57 6.05 -17.65
N THR A 72 -17.11 7.23 -17.28
CA THR A 72 -15.97 7.91 -17.90
C THR A 72 -14.74 7.79 -17.00
N THR A 73 -13.60 7.32 -17.54
CA THR A 73 -12.33 7.23 -16.79
C THR A 73 -11.32 8.24 -17.30
N LEU A 74 -10.33 8.53 -16.46
CA LEU A 74 -9.21 9.42 -16.78
C LEU A 74 -7.90 8.66 -16.74
N TYR A 75 -6.95 9.09 -17.57
CA TYR A 75 -5.57 8.62 -17.50
C TYR A 75 -4.59 9.74 -17.84
N THR A 76 -3.35 9.58 -17.40
CA THR A 76 -2.21 10.43 -17.76
C THR A 76 -1.31 9.69 -18.73
N ASP A 77 -0.31 10.35 -19.32
CA ASP A 77 0.56 9.74 -20.34
C ASP A 77 1.18 8.39 -19.89
N PRO A 78 1.72 8.24 -18.65
CA PRO A 78 2.24 6.94 -18.21
C PRO A 78 1.16 5.87 -18.00
N ASP A 79 -0.09 6.28 -17.79
CA ASP A 79 -1.24 5.39 -17.57
C ASP A 79 -1.97 5.00 -18.86
N ALA A 80 -1.47 5.39 -20.04
CA ALA A 80 -2.15 5.16 -21.32
C ALA A 80 -2.47 3.69 -21.63
N ARG A 81 -1.79 2.75 -20.94
CA ARG A 81 -2.04 1.30 -21.04
C ARG A 81 -2.49 0.67 -19.72
N ALA A 82 -2.75 1.47 -18.69
CA ALA A 82 -3.20 0.96 -17.41
C ALA A 82 -4.62 0.39 -17.51
N GLN A 83 -4.96 -0.59 -16.68
CA GLN A 83 -6.23 -1.31 -16.76
C GLN A 83 -7.45 -0.40 -16.62
N HIS A 84 -7.37 0.65 -15.78
CA HIS A 84 -8.49 1.60 -15.62
C HIS A 84 -8.72 2.45 -16.87
N ALA A 85 -7.66 2.76 -17.64
CA ALA A 85 -7.75 3.47 -18.91
C ALA A 85 -8.41 2.60 -20.00
N LEU A 86 -8.16 1.29 -19.97
CA LEU A 86 -8.71 0.33 -20.92
C LEU A 86 -10.13 -0.16 -20.57
N SER A 87 -10.61 0.12 -19.36
CA SER A 87 -11.86 -0.44 -18.83
C SER A 87 -13.15 0.17 -19.41
N SER A 88 -13.06 1.35 -20.03
CA SER A 88 -14.20 2.04 -20.63
C SER A 88 -13.82 2.62 -21.99
N PRO A 89 -14.73 2.58 -22.99
CA PRO A 89 -14.53 3.32 -24.24
C PRO A 89 -14.54 4.85 -24.03
N PHE A 90 -15.08 5.34 -22.90
CA PHE A 90 -15.06 6.73 -22.50
C PHE A 90 -13.87 6.99 -21.58
N SER A 91 -12.65 6.92 -22.12
CA SER A 91 -11.42 7.17 -21.36
C SER A 91 -10.62 8.31 -21.95
N PHE A 92 -10.23 9.28 -21.13
CA PHE A 92 -9.63 10.54 -21.59
C PHE A 92 -8.26 10.79 -20.99
N ASN A 93 -7.30 11.11 -21.86
CA ASN A 93 -5.98 11.57 -21.44
C ASN A 93 -6.07 13.00 -20.88
N VAL A 94 -5.53 13.21 -19.68
CA VAL A 94 -5.42 14.52 -19.03
C VAL A 94 -4.01 15.13 -19.12
N GLY A 95 -3.04 14.39 -19.66
CA GLY A 95 -1.66 14.84 -19.89
C GLY A 95 -0.68 14.27 -18.85
N GLU A 96 0.12 15.14 -18.25
CA GLU A 96 1.18 14.75 -17.31
C GLU A 96 0.64 14.17 -15.99
N THR A 97 1.51 13.54 -15.21
CA THR A 97 1.15 12.83 -13.96
C THR A 97 0.46 13.71 -12.92
N SER A 98 0.72 15.02 -12.94
CA SER A 98 0.11 16.02 -12.06
C SER A 98 -1.36 16.32 -12.38
N ALA A 99 -1.82 16.00 -13.60
CA ALA A 99 -3.14 16.37 -14.09
C ALA A 99 -4.30 15.66 -13.35
N TYR A 100 -4.05 14.59 -12.59
CA TYR A 100 -5.04 14.04 -11.65
C TYR A 100 -5.44 15.02 -10.53
N LEU A 101 -4.65 16.09 -10.31
CA LEU A 101 -4.95 17.17 -9.38
C LEU A 101 -5.55 18.41 -10.06
N ASP A 102 -5.69 18.40 -11.39
CA ASP A 102 -6.29 19.51 -12.14
C ASP A 102 -7.82 19.40 -12.14
N GLY A 103 -8.43 19.89 -11.06
CA GLY A 103 -9.87 19.86 -10.89
C GLY A 103 -10.65 20.61 -11.99
N ASP A 104 -10.08 21.68 -12.56
CA ASP A 104 -10.75 22.46 -13.60
C ASP A 104 -10.81 21.67 -14.92
N ARG A 105 -9.69 21.01 -15.28
CA ARG A 105 -9.64 20.13 -16.45
C ARG A 105 -10.59 18.94 -16.32
N ILE A 106 -10.65 18.34 -15.14
CA ILE A 106 -11.54 17.20 -14.86
C ILE A 106 -13.01 17.59 -15.01
N ILE A 107 -13.41 18.76 -14.48
CA ILE A 107 -14.76 19.29 -14.62
C ILE A 107 -15.08 19.61 -16.08
N GLU A 108 -14.14 20.16 -16.83
CA GLU A 108 -14.30 20.43 -18.27
C GLU A 108 -14.62 19.15 -19.05
N ILE A 109 -13.86 18.08 -18.83
CA ILE A 109 -14.08 16.77 -19.46
C ILE A 109 -15.44 16.21 -19.05
N ALA A 110 -15.76 16.19 -17.75
CA ALA A 110 -17.05 15.70 -17.26
C ALA A 110 -18.24 16.40 -17.95
N LYS A 111 -18.17 17.73 -18.10
CA LYS A 111 -19.21 18.50 -18.78
C LYS A 111 -19.28 18.20 -20.27
N LYS A 112 -18.12 18.14 -20.95
CA LYS A 112 -18.04 17.87 -22.38
C LYS A 112 -18.63 16.50 -22.72
N GLU A 113 -18.38 15.52 -21.87
CA GLU A 113 -18.86 14.14 -22.04
C GLU A 113 -20.28 13.93 -21.47
N GLY A 114 -20.93 14.98 -20.98
CA GLY A 114 -22.29 14.92 -20.47
C GLY A 114 -22.45 14.08 -19.19
N CYS A 115 -21.39 13.93 -18.40
CA CYS A 115 -21.47 13.28 -17.09
C CYS A 115 -22.39 14.08 -16.15
N GLN A 116 -23.15 13.38 -15.31
CA GLN A 116 -24.05 14.01 -14.34
C GLN A 116 -23.43 14.11 -12.95
N GLY A 117 -22.42 13.30 -12.66
CA GLY A 117 -21.67 13.34 -11.42
C GLY A 117 -20.20 12.97 -11.57
N ILE A 118 -19.43 13.24 -10.52
CA ILE A 118 -18.02 12.88 -10.38
C ILE A 118 -17.85 12.05 -9.12
N HIS A 119 -17.27 10.86 -9.27
CA HIS A 119 -16.81 10.03 -8.15
C HIS A 119 -15.31 10.23 -7.96
N PRO A 120 -14.83 10.74 -6.83
CA PRO A 120 -13.41 11.02 -6.66
C PRO A 120 -12.59 9.81 -6.22
N GLY A 121 -13.23 8.72 -5.76
CA GLY A 121 -12.51 7.56 -5.20
C GLY A 121 -11.83 7.96 -3.89
N TYR A 122 -10.54 7.62 -3.75
CA TYR A 122 -9.71 8.02 -2.61
C TYR A 122 -8.36 8.59 -3.06
N GLY A 123 -7.79 9.51 -2.29
CA GLY A 123 -6.61 10.25 -2.71
C GLY A 123 -6.91 11.31 -3.79
N PHE A 124 -5.86 11.96 -4.31
CA PHE A 124 -5.96 13.08 -5.25
C PHE A 124 -6.92 14.19 -4.75
N LEU A 125 -8.07 14.34 -5.42
CA LEU A 125 -9.05 15.39 -5.16
C LEU A 125 -10.20 14.94 -4.25
N SER A 126 -10.16 13.72 -3.70
CA SER A 126 -11.25 13.15 -2.90
C SER A 126 -11.56 13.91 -1.61
N GLU A 127 -10.56 14.55 -1.01
CA GLU A 127 -10.71 15.37 0.21
C GLU A 127 -10.47 16.86 -0.09
N ASN A 128 -10.64 17.28 -1.35
CA ASN A 128 -10.45 18.67 -1.74
C ASN A 128 -11.80 19.42 -1.75
N SER A 129 -12.03 20.23 -0.70
CA SER A 129 -13.26 21.00 -0.53
C SER A 129 -13.54 21.96 -1.70
N THR A 130 -12.48 22.59 -2.24
CA THR A 130 -12.58 23.50 -3.38
C THR A 130 -13.03 22.75 -4.65
N PHE A 131 -12.49 21.57 -4.90
CA PHE A 131 -12.89 20.74 -6.03
C PHE A 131 -14.35 20.27 -5.92
N ALA A 132 -14.75 19.78 -4.73
CA ALA A 132 -16.14 19.40 -4.47
C ALA A 132 -17.10 20.58 -4.72
N GLN A 133 -16.74 21.78 -4.25
CA GLN A 133 -17.52 23.00 -4.47
C GLN A 133 -17.61 23.37 -5.97
N LYS A 134 -16.49 23.32 -6.70
CA LYS A 134 -16.44 23.58 -8.14
C LYS A 134 -17.31 22.59 -8.93
N CYS A 135 -17.35 21.31 -8.53
CA CYS A 135 -18.24 20.32 -9.13
C CYS A 135 -19.72 20.75 -9.00
N THR A 136 -20.15 21.11 -7.78
CA THR A 136 -21.52 21.58 -7.54
C THR A 136 -21.86 22.84 -8.33
N GLN A 137 -20.95 23.83 -8.35
CA GLN A 137 -21.11 25.06 -9.14
C GLN A 137 -21.20 24.80 -10.65
N ALA A 138 -20.52 23.75 -11.13
CA ALA A 138 -20.56 23.31 -12.51
C ALA A 138 -21.84 22.52 -12.88
N GLY A 139 -22.74 22.26 -11.93
CA GLY A 139 -23.96 21.47 -12.11
C GLY A 139 -23.76 19.96 -12.04
N LEU A 140 -22.57 19.52 -11.60
CA LEU A 140 -22.19 18.12 -11.43
C LEU A 140 -22.45 17.69 -9.98
N VAL A 141 -23.00 16.49 -9.80
CA VAL A 141 -23.12 15.87 -8.48
C VAL A 141 -21.74 15.36 -8.03
N PHE A 142 -21.19 15.93 -6.96
CA PHE A 142 -20.01 15.35 -6.32
C PHE A 142 -20.45 14.15 -5.46
N ILE A 143 -19.92 12.96 -5.75
CA ILE A 143 -20.27 11.72 -5.05
C ILE A 143 -19.33 11.58 -3.84
N GLY A 144 -19.71 12.22 -2.74
CA GLY A 144 -18.91 12.32 -1.53
C GLY A 144 -19.51 13.35 -0.56
N PRO A 145 -18.79 13.68 0.53
CA PRO A 145 -19.28 14.63 1.51
C PRO A 145 -19.39 16.07 0.98
N PRO A 146 -20.22 16.91 1.61
CA PRO A 146 -20.38 18.29 1.20
C PRO A 146 -19.09 19.09 1.46
N PRO A 147 -18.78 20.11 0.65
CA PRO A 147 -17.54 20.91 0.77
C PRO A 147 -17.29 21.45 2.18
N LYS A 148 -18.35 21.84 2.89
CA LYS A 148 -18.27 22.36 4.27
C LYS A 148 -17.78 21.30 5.26
N ALA A 149 -18.19 20.05 5.11
CA ALA A 149 -17.73 18.96 5.98
C ALA A 149 -16.26 18.63 5.71
N ILE A 150 -15.86 18.58 4.43
CA ILE A 150 -14.46 18.41 4.02
C ILE A 150 -13.58 19.51 4.62
N GLU A 151 -13.98 20.78 4.47
CA GLU A 151 -13.25 21.92 5.01
C GLU A 151 -13.17 21.89 6.55
N ALA A 152 -14.29 21.59 7.23
CA ALA A 152 -14.32 21.54 8.68
C ALA A 152 -13.40 20.46 9.27
N MET A 153 -13.32 19.29 8.61
CA MET A 153 -12.48 18.17 9.06
C MET A 153 -11.02 18.27 8.61
N GLY A 154 -10.74 19.01 7.52
CA GLY A 154 -9.36 19.30 7.10
C GLY A 154 -8.62 20.30 7.99
N ASP A 155 -9.34 21.10 8.79
CA ASP A 155 -8.76 22.02 9.77
C ASP A 155 -8.67 21.35 11.16
N LYS A 156 -7.44 21.15 11.65
CA LYS A 156 -7.18 20.46 12.93
C LYS A 156 -7.77 21.15 14.17
N SER A 157 -7.80 22.49 14.21
CA SER A 157 -8.34 23.22 15.37
C SER A 157 -9.86 23.16 15.34
N ARG A 158 -10.43 23.48 14.18
CA ARG A 158 -11.88 23.50 13.98
C ARG A 158 -12.48 22.10 14.15
N SER A 159 -11.83 21.05 13.66
CA SER A 159 -12.30 19.68 13.82
C SER A 159 -12.36 19.29 15.29
N LYS A 160 -11.32 19.59 16.07
CA LYS A 160 -11.26 19.30 17.51
C LYS A 160 -12.34 20.05 18.31
N GLU A 161 -12.59 21.32 18.00
CA GLU A 161 -13.66 22.12 18.61
C GLU A 161 -15.05 21.52 18.34
N ILE A 162 -15.31 21.12 17.09
CA ILE A 162 -16.57 20.47 16.68
C ILE A 162 -16.72 19.13 17.42
N MET A 163 -15.67 18.29 17.43
CA MET A 163 -15.71 16.99 18.09
C MET A 163 -15.94 17.10 19.60
N THR A 164 -15.25 18.04 20.26
CA THR A 164 -15.45 18.29 21.69
C THR A 164 -16.88 18.74 21.98
N THR A 165 -17.42 19.64 21.15
CA THR A 165 -18.82 20.10 21.26
C THR A 165 -19.82 18.97 21.03
N ALA A 166 -19.51 18.04 20.13
CA ALA A 166 -20.30 16.85 19.84
C ALA A 166 -20.17 15.74 20.91
N GLY A 167 -19.37 15.96 21.96
CA GLY A 167 -19.13 14.97 23.01
C GLY A 167 -18.29 13.78 22.55
N VAL A 168 -17.50 13.94 21.49
CA VAL A 168 -16.52 12.96 21.01
C VAL A 168 -15.20 13.20 21.75
N PRO A 169 -14.66 12.21 22.49
CA PRO A 169 -13.46 12.39 23.28
C PRO A 169 -12.27 12.70 22.37
N CYS A 170 -11.49 13.72 22.70
CA CYS A 170 -10.24 14.07 22.01
C CYS A 170 -9.06 13.87 22.96
N VAL A 171 -7.85 13.71 22.41
CA VAL A 171 -6.65 13.47 23.24
C VAL A 171 -6.47 14.61 24.25
N PRO A 172 -6.39 14.30 25.56
CA PRO A 172 -6.15 15.31 26.58
C PRO A 172 -4.85 16.04 26.29
N GLY A 173 -4.89 17.37 26.30
CA GLY A 173 -3.71 18.16 26.02
C GLY A 173 -3.92 19.64 26.23
N TYR A 174 -2.82 20.38 26.07
CA TYR A 174 -2.75 21.82 26.05
C TYR A 174 -2.44 22.31 24.63
N HIS A 175 -3.30 23.21 24.15
CA HIS A 175 -3.28 23.76 22.79
C HIS A 175 -3.35 25.30 22.78
N GLY A 176 -3.13 25.93 23.94
CA GLY A 176 -3.28 27.38 24.09
C GLY A 176 -2.06 28.18 23.60
N GLU A 177 -2.24 29.50 23.58
CA GLU A 177 -1.24 30.45 23.07
C GLU A 177 -0.08 30.71 24.04
N ASN A 178 -0.20 30.33 25.32
CA ASN A 178 0.88 30.51 26.28
C ASN A 178 1.98 29.45 26.05
N GLN A 179 3.16 29.91 25.67
CA GLN A 179 4.30 29.07 25.30
C GLN A 179 5.47 29.16 26.30
N ASP A 180 5.22 29.73 27.49
CA ASP A 180 6.18 29.81 28.58
C ASP A 180 6.62 28.41 29.04
N MET A 181 7.91 28.21 29.24
CA MET A 181 8.48 26.89 29.56
C MET A 181 7.91 26.29 30.85
N ASP A 182 7.80 27.09 31.91
CA ASP A 182 7.26 26.66 33.20
C ASP A 182 5.75 26.37 33.12
N PHE A 183 5.03 27.13 32.29
CA PHE A 183 3.60 26.90 32.06
C PHE A 183 3.35 25.58 31.32
N LEU A 184 4.12 25.32 30.25
CA LEU A 184 4.03 24.07 29.49
C LEU A 184 4.43 22.85 30.34
N GLU A 185 5.39 22.98 31.26
CA GLU A 185 5.75 21.93 32.21
C GLU A 185 4.61 21.65 33.20
N ALA A 186 3.97 22.70 33.74
CA ALA A 186 2.82 22.55 34.63
C ALA A 186 1.63 21.89 33.91
N GLU A 187 1.38 22.23 32.64
CA GLU A 187 0.37 21.56 31.83
C GLU A 187 0.73 20.10 31.55
N ALA A 188 1.99 19.78 31.28
CA ALA A 188 2.46 18.40 31.13
C ALA A 188 2.24 17.58 32.41
N GLU A 189 2.50 18.15 33.59
CA GLU A 189 2.21 17.53 34.88
C GLU A 189 0.70 17.29 35.09
N ARG A 190 -0.13 18.26 34.70
CA ARG A 190 -1.60 18.16 34.77
C ARG A 190 -2.14 17.05 33.88
N ILE A 191 -1.58 16.91 32.66
CA ILE A 191 -1.94 15.86 31.69
C ILE A 191 -1.44 14.48 32.16
N LYS A 192 -0.35 14.45 32.93
CA LYS A 192 0.43 13.30 33.40
C LYS A 192 1.34 12.72 32.32
N PHE A 193 2.59 12.46 32.70
CA PHE A 193 3.60 11.83 31.85
C PHE A 193 3.30 10.34 31.60
N PRO A 194 3.71 9.77 30.44
CA PRO A 194 4.43 10.44 29.35
C PRO A 194 3.55 11.41 28.55
N VAL A 195 4.14 12.49 28.04
CA VAL A 195 3.48 13.45 27.15
C VAL A 195 4.19 13.56 25.81
N LEU A 196 3.41 13.86 24.78
CA LEU A 196 3.87 14.12 23.43
C LEU A 196 3.86 15.63 23.18
N ILE A 197 5.05 16.18 22.97
CA ILE A 197 5.25 17.57 22.56
C ILE A 197 5.19 17.59 21.04
N LYS A 198 4.30 18.39 20.43
CA LYS A 198 4.15 18.50 18.97
C LYS A 198 4.17 19.94 18.49
N ALA A 199 4.85 20.21 17.38
CA ALA A 199 4.74 21.49 16.70
C ALA A 199 3.34 21.71 16.09
N VAL A 200 2.77 22.91 16.25
CA VAL A 200 1.45 23.27 15.68
C VAL A 200 1.44 23.17 14.15
N LYS A 201 2.49 23.68 13.50
CA LYS A 201 2.66 23.65 12.03
C LYS A 201 3.43 22.42 11.54
N GLY A 202 3.70 21.45 12.41
CA GLY A 202 4.52 20.29 12.09
C GLY A 202 3.80 19.21 11.28
N GLY A 203 4.59 18.45 10.52
CA GLY A 203 4.19 17.24 9.80
C GLY A 203 5.35 16.25 9.69
N GLY A 204 5.02 14.95 9.56
CA GLY A 204 6.02 13.90 9.31
C GLY A 204 7.01 13.61 10.45
N GLY A 205 6.64 13.80 11.71
CA GLY A 205 7.53 13.51 12.85
C GLY A 205 8.36 14.69 13.36
N LYS A 206 8.55 15.72 12.54
CA LYS A 206 9.43 16.86 12.88
C LYS A 206 8.82 17.74 13.96
N GLY A 207 9.63 18.11 14.95
CA GLY A 207 9.17 18.88 16.10
C GLY A 207 8.25 18.08 17.01
N MET A 208 8.29 16.74 16.94
CA MET A 208 7.65 15.85 17.89
C MET A 208 8.68 15.23 18.85
N ARG A 209 8.41 15.28 20.15
CA ARG A 209 9.22 14.62 21.17
C ARG A 209 8.34 13.98 22.24
N ILE A 210 8.77 12.83 22.72
CA ILE A 210 8.14 12.17 23.86
C ILE A 210 8.93 12.58 25.10
N ALA A 211 8.24 13.21 26.05
CA ALA A 211 8.78 13.46 27.38
C ALA A 211 8.21 12.39 28.33
N SER A 212 9.07 11.50 28.80
CA SER A 212 8.67 10.38 29.66
C SER A 212 8.47 10.78 31.12
N SER A 213 9.03 11.92 31.54
CA SER A 213 8.96 12.42 32.91
C SER A 213 9.17 13.93 32.97
N LYS A 214 8.92 14.51 34.15
CA LYS A 214 9.16 15.94 34.41
C LYS A 214 10.61 16.34 34.17
N GLU A 215 11.55 15.50 34.60
CA GLU A 215 13.00 15.77 34.49
C GLU A 215 13.48 15.84 33.04
N THR A 216 12.84 15.09 32.15
CA THR A 216 13.18 15.08 30.71
C THR A 216 12.41 16.12 29.90
N PHE A 217 11.32 16.69 30.45
CA PHE A 217 10.40 17.54 29.71
C PHE A 217 11.06 18.77 29.11
N ARG A 218 11.82 19.53 29.91
CA ARG A 218 12.47 20.77 29.44
C ARG A 218 13.42 20.51 28.26
N ASP A 219 14.25 19.48 28.34
CA ASP A 219 15.21 19.12 27.29
C ASP A 219 14.48 18.71 26.00
N GLN A 220 13.42 17.91 26.12
CA GLN A 220 12.60 17.50 24.98
C GLN A 220 11.85 18.69 24.36
N LEU A 221 11.35 19.62 25.17
CA LEU A 221 10.68 20.84 24.69
C LEU A 221 11.65 21.76 23.94
N ILE A 222 12.86 21.98 24.47
CA ILE A 222 13.90 22.77 23.78
C ILE A 222 14.27 22.10 22.45
N SER A 223 14.44 20.78 22.43
CA SER A 223 14.75 20.02 21.22
C SER A 223 13.63 20.14 20.17
N ALA A 224 12.37 19.96 20.58
CA ALA A 224 11.21 20.10 19.70
C ALA A 224 11.06 21.52 19.14
N LYS A 225 11.19 22.56 19.99
CA LYS A 225 11.14 23.98 19.55
C LYS A 225 12.22 24.31 18.54
N SER A 226 13.45 23.87 18.80
CA SER A 226 14.58 24.08 17.88
C SER A 226 14.34 23.41 16.52
N GLU A 227 13.89 22.15 16.50
CA GLU A 227 13.60 21.44 15.25
C GLU A 227 12.43 22.08 14.48
N ALA A 228 11.37 22.48 15.18
CA ALA A 228 10.20 23.12 14.58
C ALA A 228 10.53 24.51 14.02
N MET A 229 11.33 25.29 14.74
CA MET A 229 11.81 26.58 14.27
C MET A 229 12.66 26.44 13.00
N ASN A 230 13.59 25.48 12.99
CA ASN A 230 14.44 25.21 11.82
C ASN A 230 13.67 24.63 10.63
N SER A 231 12.59 23.89 10.86
CA SER A 231 11.83 23.21 9.82
C SER A 231 10.67 24.04 9.26
N PHE A 232 10.00 24.83 10.11
CA PHE A 232 8.71 25.46 9.82
C PHE A 232 8.65 26.96 10.16
N GLY A 233 9.71 27.53 10.73
CA GLY A 233 9.73 28.93 11.15
C GLY A 233 8.77 29.24 12.29
N ASN A 234 8.33 28.24 13.06
CA ASN A 234 7.38 28.37 14.15
C ASN A 234 7.73 27.39 15.27
N ASP A 235 7.91 27.89 16.49
CA ASP A 235 8.26 27.13 17.70
C ASP A 235 7.08 26.94 18.65
N THR A 236 5.84 27.20 18.20
CA THR A 236 4.62 27.00 18.98
C THR A 236 4.34 25.50 19.13
N MET A 237 4.27 25.05 20.38
CA MET A 237 4.10 23.65 20.77
C MET A 237 2.73 23.37 21.36
N LEU A 238 2.29 22.13 21.11
CA LEU A 238 1.17 21.45 21.76
C LEU A 238 1.75 20.42 22.73
N VAL A 239 1.07 20.18 23.84
CA VAL A 239 1.43 19.12 24.79
C VAL A 239 0.23 18.19 24.95
N GLU A 240 0.35 16.93 24.58
CA GLU A 240 -0.75 15.96 24.61
C GLU A 240 -0.36 14.71 25.42
N LYS A 241 -1.36 13.98 25.94
CA LYS A 241 -1.12 12.65 26.53
C LYS A 241 -0.44 11.77 25.48
N TYR A 242 0.67 11.13 25.84
CA TYR A 242 1.30 10.12 24.99
C TYR A 242 0.67 8.75 25.31
N ILE A 243 0.13 8.09 24.29
CA ILE A 243 -0.41 6.74 24.42
C ILE A 243 0.73 5.74 24.15
N THR A 244 1.05 4.91 25.14
CA THR A 244 2.23 4.02 25.10
C THR A 244 2.01 2.81 24.21
N THR A 245 0.86 2.18 24.32
CA THR A 245 0.46 0.96 23.58
C THR A 245 -0.74 1.24 22.66
N PRO A 246 -0.61 2.19 21.71
CA PRO A 246 -1.76 2.67 20.93
C PRO A 246 -2.21 1.66 19.89
N ARG A 247 -3.53 1.54 19.73
CA ARG A 247 -4.16 0.95 18.54
C ARG A 247 -4.75 2.03 17.67
N HIS A 248 -4.70 1.81 16.36
CA HIS A 248 -5.40 2.65 15.40
C HIS A 248 -6.73 1.95 15.10
N ILE A 249 -7.83 2.47 15.68
CA ILE A 249 -9.18 1.95 15.45
C ILE A 249 -10.00 3.03 14.76
N GLU A 250 -10.73 2.66 13.73
CA GLU A 250 -11.53 3.60 12.95
C GLU A 250 -12.93 3.04 12.69
N VAL A 251 -13.91 3.91 12.48
CA VAL A 251 -15.30 3.51 12.23
C VAL A 251 -15.75 3.99 10.86
N GLN A 252 -16.20 3.05 10.03
CA GLN A 252 -16.87 3.40 8.79
C GLN A 252 -18.23 4.01 9.11
N VAL A 253 -18.45 5.25 8.67
CA VAL A 253 -19.74 5.91 8.77
C VAL A 253 -20.33 6.19 7.40
N PHE A 254 -21.66 6.23 7.35
CA PHE A 254 -22.44 6.69 6.22
C PHE A 254 -23.54 7.62 6.71
N ALA A 255 -23.73 8.74 6.01
CA ALA A 255 -24.83 9.66 6.26
C ALA A 255 -25.56 10.01 4.96
N ASP A 256 -26.86 10.25 5.03
CA ASP A 256 -27.68 10.66 3.89
C ASP A 256 -28.18 12.10 4.01
N LYS A 257 -28.89 12.56 2.98
CA LYS A 257 -29.49 13.91 2.91
C LYS A 257 -30.76 14.06 3.74
N HIS A 258 -31.21 13.00 4.41
CA HIS A 258 -32.42 12.94 5.21
C HIS A 258 -32.12 13.04 6.71
N GLY A 259 -30.84 13.17 7.09
CA GLY A 259 -30.38 13.26 8.46
C GLY A 259 -30.14 11.91 9.13
N ASN A 260 -30.16 10.81 8.37
CA ASN A 260 -29.81 9.49 8.90
C ASN A 260 -28.28 9.31 8.86
N CYS A 261 -27.75 8.65 9.88
CA CYS A 261 -26.34 8.27 9.95
C CYS A 261 -26.19 6.90 10.60
N VAL A 262 -25.37 6.03 10.01
CA VAL A 262 -25.09 4.67 10.50
C VAL A 262 -23.59 4.42 10.57
N ALA A 263 -23.19 3.55 11.49
CA ALA A 263 -21.84 3.01 11.62
C ALA A 263 -21.83 1.56 11.09
N LEU A 264 -20.91 1.28 10.17
CA LEU A 264 -20.76 -0.01 9.49
C LEU A 264 -19.61 -0.84 10.11
N GLY A 265 -19.49 -0.78 11.44
CA GLY A 265 -18.43 -1.45 12.17
C GLY A 265 -17.13 -0.67 12.27
N GLU A 266 -16.26 -1.17 13.14
CA GLU A 266 -14.91 -0.68 13.35
C GLU A 266 -13.87 -1.53 12.63
N ARG A 267 -12.81 -0.89 12.15
CA ARG A 267 -11.61 -1.53 11.63
C ARG A 267 -10.43 -1.26 12.55
N ASP A 268 -9.63 -2.28 12.81
CA ASP A 268 -8.32 -2.13 13.42
C ASP A 268 -7.25 -2.03 12.33
N CYS A 269 -6.55 -0.90 12.29
CA CYS A 269 -5.51 -0.56 11.32
C CYS A 269 -4.13 -0.44 11.99
N SER A 270 -3.92 -1.12 13.13
CA SER A 270 -2.72 -0.95 13.95
C SER A 270 -1.46 -1.50 13.28
N ILE A 271 -1.57 -2.49 12.41
CA ILE A 271 -0.41 -3.04 11.70
C ILE A 271 -0.06 -2.10 10.53
N GLN A 272 0.97 -1.29 10.75
CA GLN A 272 1.41 -0.26 9.82
C GLN A 272 2.93 -0.06 9.84
N ARG A 273 3.49 0.39 8.71
CA ARG A 273 4.89 0.78 8.58
C ARG A 273 5.02 2.30 8.37
N ARG A 274 5.75 3.01 9.24
CA ARG A 274 5.89 4.49 9.15
C ARG A 274 4.53 5.21 8.95
N HIS A 275 3.50 4.77 9.69
CA HIS A 275 2.12 5.25 9.57
C HIS A 275 1.38 4.92 8.27
N GLN A 276 1.91 4.01 7.44
CA GLN A 276 1.23 3.45 6.28
C GLN A 276 0.63 2.09 6.67
N LYS A 277 -0.71 2.00 6.67
CA LYS A 277 -1.48 0.78 6.97
C LYS A 277 -1.12 -0.36 6.00
N ILE A 278 -0.97 -1.59 6.50
CA ILE A 278 -0.62 -2.78 5.68
C ILE A 278 -1.51 -4.00 5.93
N LEU A 279 -2.06 -4.15 7.14
CA LEU A 279 -3.13 -5.09 7.46
C LEU A 279 -4.22 -4.35 8.21
N GLU A 280 -5.46 -4.63 7.84
CA GLU A 280 -6.66 -4.04 8.45
C GLU A 280 -7.68 -5.14 8.71
N GLU A 281 -8.31 -5.14 9.88
CA GLU A 281 -9.29 -6.18 10.21
C GLU A 281 -10.58 -5.62 10.84
N SER A 282 -11.69 -6.30 10.59
CA SER A 282 -12.99 -6.01 11.18
C SER A 282 -13.69 -7.31 11.59
N PRO A 283 -14.33 -7.34 12.77
CA PRO A 283 -14.26 -6.34 13.85
C PRO A 283 -12.86 -6.24 14.47
N ALA A 284 -12.61 -5.19 15.25
CA ALA A 284 -11.34 -5.05 15.97
C ALA A 284 -11.20 -6.14 17.05
N PRO A 285 -10.05 -6.83 17.16
CA PRO A 285 -9.86 -7.90 18.14
C PRO A 285 -9.93 -7.38 19.57
N HIS A 286 -10.47 -8.19 20.48
CA HIS A 286 -10.50 -7.92 21.91
C HIS A 286 -11.15 -6.58 22.35
N LEU A 287 -11.95 -5.95 21.49
CA LEU A 287 -12.71 -4.77 21.87
C LEU A 287 -14.00 -5.20 22.60
N PRO A 288 -14.21 -4.79 23.88
CA PRO A 288 -15.44 -5.08 24.60
C PRO A 288 -16.66 -4.52 23.88
N GLU A 289 -17.79 -5.23 23.91
CA GLU A 289 -18.99 -4.83 23.16
C GLU A 289 -19.50 -3.44 23.55
N ALA A 290 -19.46 -3.09 24.84
CA ALA A 290 -19.84 -1.75 25.30
C ALA A 290 -18.96 -0.66 24.68
N THR A 291 -17.65 -0.89 24.60
CA THR A 291 -16.69 0.04 23.99
C THR A 291 -16.89 0.13 22.48
N ARG A 292 -17.18 -0.98 21.80
CA ARG A 292 -17.53 -1.01 20.38
C ARG A 292 -18.76 -0.15 20.08
N LYS A 293 -19.83 -0.30 20.86
CA LYS A 293 -21.05 0.52 20.70
C LYS A 293 -20.78 1.99 20.95
N ASP A 294 -20.04 2.33 22.00
CA ASP A 294 -19.67 3.71 22.30
C ASP A 294 -18.83 4.32 21.15
N LEU A 295 -17.84 3.59 20.64
CA LEU A 295 -17.02 4.01 19.49
C LEU A 295 -17.89 4.31 18.26
N TRP A 296 -18.87 3.45 17.94
CA TRP A 296 -19.81 3.67 16.84
C TRP A 296 -20.71 4.89 17.08
N ASP A 297 -21.23 5.05 18.30
CA ASP A 297 -22.05 6.20 18.67
C ASP A 297 -21.27 7.52 18.56
N LYS A 298 -20.01 7.54 19.01
CA LYS A 298 -19.11 8.69 18.86
C LYS A 298 -18.80 8.98 17.40
N ALA A 299 -18.58 7.96 16.57
CA ALA A 299 -18.34 8.15 15.14
C ALA A 299 -19.56 8.74 14.42
N ARG A 300 -20.78 8.27 14.75
CA ARG A 300 -22.02 8.86 14.21
C ARG A 300 -22.22 10.29 14.70
N ALA A 301 -21.95 10.58 15.97
CA ALA A 301 -22.01 11.94 16.51
C ALA A 301 -21.03 12.88 15.80
N ALA A 302 -19.81 12.43 15.51
CA ALA A 302 -18.82 13.16 14.74
C ALA A 302 -19.33 13.53 13.33
N ALA A 303 -19.86 12.56 12.60
CA ALA A 303 -20.42 12.78 11.26
C ALA A 303 -21.63 13.72 11.28
N LEU A 304 -22.57 13.52 12.21
CA LEU A 304 -23.74 14.39 12.35
C LEU A 304 -23.37 15.83 12.70
N ALA A 305 -22.35 16.04 13.54
CA ALA A 305 -21.91 17.37 13.97
C ALA A 305 -21.39 18.25 12.82
N VAL A 306 -20.95 17.65 11.71
CA VAL A 306 -20.44 18.37 10.53
C VAL A 306 -21.44 18.39 9.36
N GLY A 307 -22.65 17.85 9.55
CA GLY A 307 -23.64 17.71 8.48
C GLY A 307 -23.12 16.83 7.34
N TYR A 308 -22.54 15.69 7.68
CA TYR A 308 -21.87 14.80 6.73
C TYR A 308 -22.86 14.13 5.76
N GLU A 309 -22.38 13.76 4.56
CA GLU A 309 -23.12 12.96 3.57
C GLU A 309 -22.16 11.97 2.90
N GLY A 310 -22.66 10.80 2.49
CA GLY A 310 -21.87 9.77 1.84
C GLY A 310 -20.95 9.00 2.80
N ALA A 311 -19.90 8.39 2.26
CA ALA A 311 -18.94 7.60 3.01
C ALA A 311 -17.92 8.48 3.74
N GLY A 312 -17.63 8.17 5.00
CA GLY A 312 -16.56 8.78 5.77
C GLY A 312 -15.98 7.79 6.76
N THR A 313 -14.81 8.08 7.31
CA THR A 313 -14.25 7.28 8.41
C THR A 313 -13.74 8.17 9.51
N VAL A 314 -14.14 7.85 10.74
CA VAL A 314 -13.71 8.54 11.95
C VAL A 314 -12.63 7.70 12.60
N GLU A 315 -11.40 8.24 12.64
CA GLU A 315 -10.23 7.57 13.16
C GLU A 315 -10.04 7.92 14.65
N PHE A 316 -9.70 6.90 15.44
CA PHE A 316 -9.45 6.99 16.86
C PHE A 316 -8.10 6.35 17.22
N ILE A 317 -7.41 6.95 18.19
CA ILE A 317 -6.33 6.30 18.92
C ILE A 317 -6.94 5.64 20.15
N PHE A 318 -6.74 4.33 20.27
CA PHE A 318 -7.20 3.53 21.40
C PHE A 318 -6.02 3.18 22.31
N ASP A 319 -6.17 3.41 23.61
CA ASP A 319 -5.17 3.13 24.64
C ASP A 319 -5.39 1.72 25.18
N ASN A 320 -4.52 0.76 24.81
CA ASN A 320 -4.64 -0.63 25.27
C ASN A 320 -4.55 -0.75 26.81
N ASP A 321 -3.86 0.18 27.48
CA ASP A 321 -3.63 0.10 28.92
C ASP A 321 -4.85 0.57 29.72
N THR A 322 -5.58 1.57 29.21
CA THR A 322 -6.74 2.16 29.91
C THR A 322 -8.09 1.75 29.33
N GLY A 323 -8.13 1.29 28.08
CA GLY A 323 -9.36 1.03 27.33
C GLY A 323 -10.07 2.29 26.85
N GLU A 324 -9.44 3.46 26.99
CA GLU A 324 -9.96 4.74 26.50
C GLU A 324 -9.64 4.92 25.01
N PHE A 325 -10.47 5.68 24.31
CA PHE A 325 -10.22 6.06 22.92
C PHE A 325 -10.42 7.56 22.71
N PHE A 326 -9.68 8.11 21.75
CA PHE A 326 -9.67 9.53 21.47
C PHE A 326 -9.68 9.78 19.97
N PHE A 327 -10.48 10.73 19.52
CA PHE A 327 -10.53 11.18 18.13
C PHE A 327 -9.16 11.64 17.65
N MET A 328 -8.76 11.15 16.48
CA MET A 328 -7.56 11.59 15.76
C MET A 328 -7.94 12.51 14.61
N GLU A 329 -8.75 11.99 13.69
CA GLU A 329 -9.16 12.67 12.46
C GLU A 329 -10.41 12.03 11.86
N MET A 330 -10.94 12.66 10.81
CA MET A 330 -12.01 12.10 10.01
C MET A 330 -11.62 12.19 8.53
N ASN A 331 -11.46 11.04 7.87
CA ASN A 331 -11.23 11.03 6.42
C ASN A 331 -12.54 11.24 5.69
N THR A 332 -12.57 12.28 4.86
CA THR A 332 -13.80 12.75 4.23
C THR A 332 -14.02 12.10 2.86
N ARG A 333 -13.93 10.76 2.81
CA ARG A 333 -13.96 9.95 1.60
C ARG A 333 -14.18 8.46 1.89
N LEU A 334 -14.29 7.66 0.83
CA LEU A 334 -14.05 6.22 0.91
C LEU A 334 -12.56 5.98 1.26
N GLN A 335 -12.28 5.01 2.12
CA GLN A 335 -10.90 4.60 2.44
C GLN A 335 -10.46 3.37 1.62
N VAL A 336 -9.18 3.02 1.68
CA VAL A 336 -8.59 1.96 0.84
C VAL A 336 -9.15 0.59 1.25
N GLU A 337 -9.23 0.40 2.56
CA GLU A 337 -9.65 -0.76 3.36
C GLU A 337 -11.18 -0.89 3.54
N HIS A 338 -11.96 -0.09 2.79
CA HIS A 338 -13.42 -0.26 2.72
C HIS A 338 -13.87 -1.69 2.41
N PRO A 339 -13.16 -2.53 1.61
CA PRO A 339 -13.58 -3.89 1.34
C PRO A 339 -13.70 -4.77 2.59
N VAL A 340 -12.90 -4.53 3.64
CA VAL A 340 -13.06 -5.24 4.92
C VAL A 340 -14.45 -5.02 5.48
N THR A 341 -14.92 -3.77 5.47
CA THR A 341 -16.28 -3.41 5.88
C THR A 341 -17.33 -4.04 4.96
N GLU A 342 -17.10 -4.05 3.65
CA GLU A 342 -17.99 -4.73 2.69
C GLU A 342 -18.12 -6.23 2.99
N MET A 343 -17.04 -6.90 3.39
CA MET A 343 -17.05 -8.33 3.74
C MET A 343 -17.84 -8.63 5.01
N VAL A 344 -17.77 -7.77 6.03
CA VAL A 344 -18.51 -7.99 7.30
C VAL A 344 -19.93 -7.44 7.29
N THR A 345 -20.29 -6.56 6.35
CA THR A 345 -21.66 -6.02 6.22
C THR A 345 -22.42 -6.58 5.02
N GLY A 346 -21.73 -7.19 4.06
CA GLY A 346 -22.30 -7.61 2.78
C GLY A 346 -22.80 -6.46 1.91
N GLN A 347 -22.43 -5.21 2.21
CA GLN A 347 -22.88 -4.02 1.48
C GLN A 347 -21.84 -3.58 0.45
N ASP A 348 -22.29 -3.05 -0.69
CA ASP A 348 -21.44 -2.34 -1.64
C ASP A 348 -21.43 -0.84 -1.28
N LEU A 349 -20.33 -0.36 -0.70
CA LEU A 349 -20.23 1.01 -0.21
C LEU A 349 -20.15 2.02 -1.35
N VAL A 350 -19.57 1.66 -2.50
CA VAL A 350 -19.62 2.52 -3.70
C VAL A 350 -21.06 2.67 -4.17
N HIS A 351 -21.86 1.60 -4.15
CA HIS A 351 -23.27 1.69 -4.52
C HIS A 351 -24.03 2.62 -3.56
N TRP A 352 -23.77 2.51 -2.26
CA TRP A 352 -24.35 3.43 -1.27
C TRP A 352 -23.94 4.89 -1.50
N GLN A 353 -22.69 5.15 -1.89
CA GLN A 353 -22.25 6.52 -2.23
C GLN A 353 -23.08 7.08 -3.39
N ILE A 354 -23.35 6.26 -4.41
CA ILE A 354 -24.18 6.63 -5.57
C ILE A 354 -25.62 6.91 -5.11
N LEU A 355 -26.24 6.02 -4.32
CA LEU A 355 -27.61 6.20 -3.82
C LEU A 355 -27.77 7.50 -3.01
N VAL A 356 -26.84 7.78 -2.10
CA VAL A 356 -26.87 9.03 -1.31
C VAL A 356 -26.67 10.25 -2.22
N ALA A 357 -25.79 10.16 -3.21
CA ALA A 357 -25.58 11.22 -4.18
C ALA A 357 -26.85 11.51 -5.01
N GLU A 358 -27.61 10.46 -5.37
CA GLU A 358 -28.94 10.54 -6.01
C GLU A 358 -30.05 11.05 -5.08
N GLY A 359 -29.77 11.22 -3.79
CA GLY A 359 -30.71 11.71 -2.76
C GLY A 359 -31.59 10.63 -2.13
N ALA A 360 -31.26 9.35 -2.33
CA ALA A 360 -31.94 8.26 -1.64
C ALA A 360 -31.57 8.24 -0.13
N PRO A 361 -32.49 7.77 0.73
CA PRO A 361 -32.14 7.47 2.11
C PRO A 361 -31.20 6.27 2.22
N LEU A 362 -30.52 6.12 3.35
CA LEU A 362 -29.68 4.95 3.63
C LEU A 362 -30.49 3.64 3.50
N PRO A 363 -29.95 2.59 2.86
CA PRO A 363 -30.71 1.35 2.62
C PRO A 363 -31.03 0.52 3.87
N LEU A 364 -30.22 0.68 4.93
CA LEU A 364 -30.33 -0.08 6.17
C LEU A 364 -30.23 0.83 7.40
N THR A 365 -30.91 0.43 8.47
CA THR A 365 -30.80 1.01 9.80
C THR A 365 -29.58 0.45 10.56
N GLN A 366 -29.20 1.10 11.66
CA GLN A 366 -28.12 0.62 12.54
C GLN A 366 -28.40 -0.81 13.03
N ASP A 367 -29.62 -1.10 13.50
CA ASP A 367 -29.99 -2.41 14.04
C ASP A 367 -29.90 -3.52 12.98
N GLU A 368 -30.27 -3.23 11.73
CA GLU A 368 -30.15 -4.19 10.62
C GLU A 368 -28.69 -4.47 10.25
N ILE A 369 -27.84 -3.45 10.23
CA ILE A 369 -26.39 -3.60 10.00
C ILE A 369 -25.78 -4.50 11.09
N GLU A 370 -26.13 -4.26 12.35
CA GLU A 370 -25.65 -5.06 13.48
C GLU A 370 -26.11 -6.52 13.42
N ALA A 371 -27.38 -6.73 13.07
CA ALA A 371 -27.91 -8.06 12.87
C ALA A 371 -27.16 -8.80 11.75
N ILE A 372 -26.86 -8.13 10.63
CA ILE A 372 -26.08 -8.73 9.53
C ILE A 372 -24.66 -9.04 9.99
N MET A 373 -23.96 -8.07 10.60
CA MET A 373 -22.59 -8.23 11.06
C MET A 373 -22.43 -9.39 12.04
N SER A 374 -23.42 -9.61 12.92
CA SER A 374 -23.42 -10.74 13.86
C SER A 374 -23.36 -12.12 13.18
N THR A 375 -23.68 -12.20 11.88
CA THR A 375 -23.68 -13.44 11.08
C THR A 375 -22.52 -13.55 10.08
N LYS A 376 -21.80 -12.45 9.81
CA LYS A 376 -20.79 -12.40 8.73
C LYS A 376 -19.38 -12.78 9.19
N GLY A 377 -19.11 -12.77 10.49
CA GLY A 377 -17.82 -13.19 11.05
C GLY A 377 -16.77 -12.09 11.02
N HIS A 378 -15.57 -12.41 10.57
CA HIS A 378 -14.38 -11.57 10.65
C HIS A 378 -13.71 -11.45 9.28
N ALA A 379 -13.26 -10.26 8.90
CA ALA A 379 -12.52 -10.02 7.67
C ALA A 379 -11.17 -9.36 7.94
N ILE A 380 -10.18 -9.66 7.10
CA ILE A 380 -8.84 -9.09 7.14
C ILE A 380 -8.43 -8.70 5.72
N GLU A 381 -7.99 -7.47 5.53
CA GLU A 381 -7.34 -6.99 4.31
C GLU A 381 -5.83 -6.96 4.50
N ALA A 382 -5.13 -7.31 3.42
CA ALA A 382 -3.71 -7.13 3.26
C ALA A 382 -3.42 -6.32 2.01
N ARG A 383 -2.66 -5.24 2.18
CA ARG A 383 -2.20 -4.40 1.07
C ARG A 383 -0.93 -5.02 0.47
N ILE A 384 -1.03 -5.41 -0.79
CA ILE A 384 0.08 -5.99 -1.53
C ILE A 384 0.83 -4.86 -2.24
N TYR A 385 2.05 -4.59 -1.79
CA TYR A 385 2.88 -3.51 -2.29
C TYR A 385 4.10 -4.04 -3.07
N ALA A 386 4.47 -3.33 -4.13
CA ALA A 386 5.78 -3.42 -4.75
C ALA A 386 6.80 -2.66 -3.89
N GLU A 387 7.34 -3.32 -2.89
CA GLU A 387 8.28 -2.75 -1.94
C GLU A 387 9.18 -3.83 -1.36
N ASN A 388 10.29 -3.40 -0.76
CA ASN A 388 11.26 -4.28 -0.15
C ASN A 388 11.29 -4.11 1.38
N PRO A 389 10.62 -5.00 2.14
CA PRO A 389 10.65 -5.00 3.59
C PRO A 389 12.06 -5.05 4.21
N ASP A 390 12.96 -5.88 3.68
CA ASP A 390 14.30 -6.04 4.27
C ASP A 390 15.19 -4.81 4.05
N GLN A 391 14.76 -3.86 3.19
CA GLN A 391 15.34 -2.52 3.03
C GLN A 391 14.45 -1.42 3.62
N GLY A 392 13.77 -1.74 4.71
CA GLY A 392 12.91 -0.78 5.41
C GLY A 392 11.69 -0.39 4.60
N PHE A 393 11.19 -1.26 3.72
CA PHE A 393 10.02 -1.03 2.85
C PHE A 393 10.23 0.08 1.83
N ILE A 394 11.41 0.11 1.20
CA ILE A 394 11.60 1.02 0.07
C ILE A 394 10.74 0.55 -1.12
N PRO A 395 10.06 1.45 -1.84
CA PRO A 395 9.31 1.07 -3.04
C PRO A 395 10.19 0.39 -4.09
N ASP A 396 9.60 -0.52 -4.85
CA ASP A 396 10.21 -1.12 -6.02
C ASP A 396 9.30 -0.96 -7.24
N SER A 397 9.90 -0.81 -8.41
CA SER A 397 9.20 -0.48 -9.65
C SER A 397 9.68 -1.38 -10.78
N GLY A 398 8.85 -1.58 -11.79
CA GLY A 398 9.20 -2.38 -12.95
C GLY A 398 8.05 -3.23 -13.47
N ARG A 399 8.37 -4.04 -14.49
CA ARG A 399 7.38 -4.84 -15.19
C ARG A 399 7.01 -6.08 -14.38
N LEU A 400 5.71 -6.36 -14.30
CA LEU A 400 5.17 -7.58 -13.74
C LEU A 400 5.39 -8.74 -14.71
N LEU A 401 6.43 -9.53 -14.47
CA LEU A 401 6.83 -10.65 -15.34
C LEU A 401 5.94 -11.88 -15.15
N HIS A 402 5.43 -12.04 -13.93
CA HIS A 402 4.50 -13.09 -13.56
C HIS A 402 3.59 -12.56 -12.46
N VAL A 403 2.29 -12.85 -12.59
CA VAL A 403 1.27 -12.52 -11.59
C VAL A 403 0.32 -13.69 -11.49
N ARG A 404 0.27 -14.30 -10.32
CA ARG A 404 -0.77 -15.23 -9.89
C ARG A 404 -1.36 -14.69 -8.60
N THR A 405 -2.64 -14.40 -8.63
CA THR A 405 -3.40 -14.04 -7.42
C THR A 405 -4.12 -15.27 -6.87
N PRO A 406 -4.54 -15.24 -5.60
CA PRO A 406 -5.39 -16.27 -5.02
C PRO A 406 -6.70 -16.42 -5.80
N GLU A 407 -7.27 -17.62 -5.78
CA GLU A 407 -8.59 -17.86 -6.38
C GLU A 407 -9.66 -17.08 -5.61
N THR A 408 -10.46 -16.29 -6.34
CA THR A 408 -11.54 -15.51 -5.74
C THR A 408 -12.72 -16.41 -5.38
N THR A 409 -13.21 -16.28 -4.16
CA THR A 409 -14.39 -16.99 -3.64
C THR A 409 -15.33 -16.01 -2.94
N GLU A 410 -16.38 -16.49 -2.28
CA GLU A 410 -17.20 -15.63 -1.41
C GLU A 410 -16.39 -15.05 -0.24
N ASP A 411 -15.35 -15.75 0.21
CA ASP A 411 -14.53 -15.40 1.37
C ASP A 411 -13.11 -14.94 1.01
N VAL A 412 -12.76 -14.90 -0.28
CA VAL A 412 -11.47 -14.41 -0.79
C VAL A 412 -11.72 -13.45 -1.93
N ARG A 413 -11.42 -12.17 -1.70
CA ARG A 413 -11.58 -11.07 -2.65
C ARG A 413 -10.24 -10.47 -3.02
N ILE A 414 -10.08 -10.16 -4.31
CA ILE A 414 -8.93 -9.43 -4.83
C ILE A 414 -9.43 -8.18 -5.54
N ASP A 415 -8.94 -7.02 -5.10
CA ASP A 415 -9.07 -5.76 -5.85
C ASP A 415 -7.69 -5.38 -6.40
N SER A 416 -7.52 -5.43 -7.73
CA SER A 416 -6.25 -5.15 -8.42
C SER A 416 -6.43 -4.16 -9.56
N GLY A 417 -5.43 -3.30 -9.76
CA GLY A 417 -5.33 -2.35 -10.87
C GLY A 417 -4.42 -2.79 -12.00
N VAL A 418 -3.79 -3.96 -11.88
CA VAL A 418 -2.70 -4.42 -12.74
C VAL A 418 -2.84 -5.89 -13.13
N ILE A 419 -2.27 -6.25 -14.28
CA ILE A 419 -2.15 -7.63 -14.78
C ILE A 419 -0.70 -7.96 -15.16
N VAL A 420 -0.43 -9.23 -15.49
CA VAL A 420 0.87 -9.64 -16.04
C VAL A 420 1.23 -8.82 -17.27
N GLY A 421 2.48 -8.34 -17.32
CA GLY A 421 3.00 -7.51 -18.39
C GLY A 421 2.86 -6.01 -18.17
N ASP A 422 2.01 -5.56 -17.23
CA ASP A 422 1.92 -4.16 -16.82
C ASP A 422 3.18 -3.71 -16.08
N GLU A 423 3.38 -2.40 -15.99
CA GLU A 423 4.49 -1.78 -15.27
C GLU A 423 4.01 -1.12 -13.98
N ILE A 424 4.65 -1.47 -12.86
CA ILE A 424 4.55 -0.70 -11.62
C ILE A 424 5.42 0.54 -11.79
N SER A 425 4.77 1.67 -12.05
CA SER A 425 5.45 2.94 -12.34
C SER A 425 5.96 3.64 -11.08
N SER A 426 7.18 4.21 -11.15
CA SER A 426 7.74 5.04 -10.09
C SER A 426 6.99 6.37 -9.86
N HIS A 427 6.04 6.72 -10.72
CA HIS A 427 5.29 7.99 -10.64
C HIS A 427 4.20 8.01 -9.54
N TYR A 428 3.76 6.83 -9.09
CA TYR A 428 2.59 6.69 -8.20
C TYR A 428 2.86 5.72 -7.06
N ASP A 429 1.88 5.55 -6.18
CA ASP A 429 1.91 4.60 -5.07
C ASP A 429 2.21 3.15 -5.54
N PRO A 430 3.01 2.37 -4.80
CA PRO A 430 3.45 1.02 -5.20
C PRO A 430 2.42 -0.09 -5.00
N MET A 431 1.17 0.21 -4.62
CA MET A 431 0.15 -0.82 -4.40
C MET A 431 -0.15 -1.60 -5.69
N ILE A 432 -0.05 -2.92 -5.60
CA ILE A 432 -0.35 -3.87 -6.67
C ILE A 432 -1.83 -4.26 -6.58
N SER A 433 -2.25 -4.72 -5.39
CA SER A 433 -3.59 -5.22 -5.13
C SER A 433 -3.92 -5.19 -3.64
N LYS A 434 -5.20 -5.40 -3.33
CA LYS A 434 -5.72 -5.66 -2.00
C LYS A 434 -6.21 -7.10 -1.95
N LEU A 435 -5.73 -7.87 -0.99
CA LEU A 435 -6.25 -9.19 -0.66
C LEU A 435 -7.17 -9.04 0.54
N ILE A 436 -8.43 -9.42 0.41
CA ILE A 436 -9.37 -9.41 1.52
C ILE A 436 -9.92 -10.79 1.72
N VAL A 437 -9.79 -11.30 2.94
CA VAL A 437 -10.34 -12.61 3.31
C VAL A 437 -11.38 -12.45 4.40
N ARG A 438 -12.29 -13.42 4.50
CA ARG A 438 -13.28 -13.52 5.56
C ARG A 438 -13.28 -14.93 6.16
N GLY A 439 -13.71 -15.07 7.40
CA GLY A 439 -14.03 -16.34 8.04
C GLY A 439 -15.16 -16.16 9.05
N SER A 440 -15.74 -17.26 9.55
CA SER A 440 -16.82 -17.18 10.56
C SER A 440 -16.36 -16.56 11.89
N ASN A 441 -15.04 -16.55 12.13
CA ASN A 441 -14.37 -15.91 13.26
C ASN A 441 -12.94 -15.53 12.84
N ARG A 442 -12.24 -14.77 13.70
CA ARG A 442 -10.87 -14.29 13.43
C ARG A 442 -9.88 -15.41 13.12
N THR A 443 -9.95 -16.53 13.83
CA THR A 443 -9.04 -17.68 13.62
C THR A 443 -9.20 -18.26 12.21
N GLU A 444 -10.43 -18.37 11.71
CA GLU A 444 -10.68 -18.83 10.35
C GLU A 444 -10.25 -17.78 9.31
N ALA A 445 -10.51 -16.50 9.56
CA ALA A 445 -10.04 -15.42 8.70
C ALA A 445 -8.51 -15.41 8.56
N LEU A 446 -7.77 -15.62 9.65
CA LEU A 446 -6.31 -15.74 9.63
C LEU A 446 -5.82 -16.96 8.82
N ARG A 447 -6.49 -18.11 8.94
CA ARG A 447 -6.17 -19.29 8.12
C ARG A 447 -6.41 -19.03 6.63
N ASN A 448 -7.51 -18.37 6.30
CA ASN A 448 -7.82 -17.98 4.93
C ASN A 448 -6.80 -16.96 4.41
N LEU A 449 -6.35 -16.02 5.26
CA LEU A 449 -5.32 -15.05 4.91
C LEU A 449 -3.99 -15.74 4.60
N GLU A 450 -3.56 -16.65 5.46
CA GLU A 450 -2.33 -17.42 5.27
C GLU A 450 -2.38 -18.24 3.97
N MET A 451 -3.44 -19.03 3.77
CA MET A 451 -3.62 -19.84 2.57
C MET A 451 -3.72 -18.99 1.30
N ALA A 452 -4.31 -17.81 1.36
CA ALA A 452 -4.38 -16.90 0.23
C ALA A 452 -3.01 -16.29 -0.06
N LEU A 453 -2.27 -15.81 0.95
CA LEU A 453 -0.91 -15.28 0.77
C LEU A 453 0.03 -16.34 0.16
N GLU A 454 -0.12 -17.62 0.50
CA GLU A 454 0.64 -18.73 -0.10
C GLU A 454 0.33 -18.96 -1.59
N GLN A 455 -0.84 -18.58 -2.08
CA GLN A 455 -1.19 -18.72 -3.51
C GLN A 455 -0.65 -17.59 -4.38
N TYR A 456 -0.22 -16.48 -3.77
CA TYR A 456 0.35 -15.36 -4.52
C TYR A 456 1.71 -15.72 -5.13
N GLU A 457 1.87 -15.40 -6.41
CA GLU A 457 3.16 -15.43 -7.09
C GLU A 457 3.34 -14.12 -7.89
N ILE A 458 4.31 -13.28 -7.51
CA ILE A 458 4.61 -12.04 -8.23
C ILE A 458 6.11 -11.95 -8.51
N ALA A 459 6.48 -11.97 -9.79
CA ALA A 459 7.85 -11.78 -10.24
C ALA A 459 8.01 -10.49 -11.06
N GLY A 460 9.20 -9.89 -10.97
CA GLY A 460 9.48 -8.52 -11.39
C GLY A 460 9.88 -7.72 -10.15
N PRO A 461 9.10 -6.69 -9.75
CA PRO A 461 9.33 -5.97 -8.49
C PRO A 461 9.36 -6.89 -7.27
N ILE A 462 10.14 -6.53 -6.26
CA ILE A 462 10.08 -7.09 -4.91
C ILE A 462 8.73 -6.70 -4.29
N THR A 463 8.17 -7.59 -3.47
CA THR A 463 6.88 -7.34 -2.79
C THR A 463 6.97 -7.58 -1.29
N ASN A 464 5.99 -7.06 -0.56
CA ASN A 464 5.85 -7.29 0.88
C ASN A 464 5.17 -8.63 1.24
N ILE A 465 4.87 -9.51 0.29
CA ILE A 465 4.06 -10.72 0.52
C ILE A 465 4.69 -11.67 1.53
N GLU A 466 6.00 -11.94 1.42
CA GLU A 466 6.71 -12.80 2.37
C GLU A 466 6.75 -12.19 3.78
N PHE A 467 6.82 -10.87 3.87
CA PHE A 467 6.71 -10.17 5.14
C PHE A 467 5.29 -10.31 5.74
N LEU A 468 4.24 -10.15 4.93
CA LEU A 468 2.86 -10.34 5.37
C LEU A 468 2.62 -11.76 5.89
N LYS A 469 3.18 -12.80 5.24
CA LYS A 469 3.11 -14.19 5.73
C LYS A 469 3.71 -14.33 7.14
N ARG A 470 4.85 -13.69 7.40
CA ARG A 470 5.49 -13.70 8.73
C ARG A 470 4.63 -12.98 9.78
N VAL A 471 4.02 -11.85 9.43
CA VAL A 471 3.10 -11.15 10.34
C VAL A 471 1.90 -12.04 10.67
N CYS A 472 1.29 -12.69 9.67
CA CYS A 472 0.13 -13.57 9.86
C CYS A 472 0.43 -14.78 10.77
N ARG A 473 1.69 -15.22 10.82
CA ARG A 473 2.17 -16.33 11.65
C ARG A 473 2.68 -15.89 13.02
N ASN A 474 2.86 -14.60 13.25
CA ASN A 474 3.42 -14.12 14.51
C ASN A 474 2.44 -14.39 15.67
N PRO A 475 2.88 -15.03 16.78
CA PRO A 475 2.00 -15.36 17.90
C PRO A 475 1.23 -14.18 18.49
N ASP A 476 1.82 -12.98 18.55
CA ASP A 476 1.17 -11.79 19.09
C ASP A 476 0.09 -11.27 18.15
N PHE A 477 0.32 -11.32 16.83
CA PHE A 477 -0.71 -10.96 15.84
C PHE A 477 -1.85 -11.99 15.85
N VAL A 478 -1.52 -13.28 15.86
CA VAL A 478 -2.50 -14.38 15.91
C VAL A 478 -3.36 -14.29 17.17
N SER A 479 -2.77 -13.93 18.30
CA SER A 479 -3.52 -13.72 19.54
C SER A 479 -4.30 -12.41 19.58
N GLY A 480 -4.05 -11.45 18.68
CA GLY A 480 -4.79 -10.17 18.63
C GLY A 480 -4.18 -9.07 19.51
N ASN A 481 -2.94 -9.24 19.94
CA ASN A 481 -2.17 -8.26 20.71
C ASN A 481 -1.49 -7.27 19.76
N VAL A 482 -2.28 -6.38 19.17
CA VAL A 482 -1.83 -5.42 18.15
C VAL A 482 -1.66 -4.01 18.71
N GLU A 483 -0.71 -3.27 18.16
CA GLU A 483 -0.44 -1.85 18.46
C GLU A 483 0.32 -1.19 17.29
N THR A 484 0.36 0.14 17.20
CA THR A 484 1.00 0.82 16.05
C THR A 484 2.52 0.64 15.99
N GLY A 485 3.15 0.26 17.10
CA GLY A 485 4.59 -0.06 17.20
C GLY A 485 4.95 -1.50 16.81
N TYR A 486 3.98 -2.30 16.35
CA TYR A 486 4.11 -3.75 16.19
C TYR A 486 5.34 -4.20 15.40
N ILE A 487 5.58 -3.61 14.22
CA ILE A 487 6.68 -4.03 13.33
C ILE A 487 8.05 -3.82 13.99
N GLU A 488 8.26 -2.69 14.67
CA GLU A 488 9.54 -2.41 15.34
C GLU A 488 9.72 -3.30 16.57
N LYS A 489 8.64 -3.55 17.33
CA LYS A 489 8.65 -4.45 18.49
C LYS A 489 9.00 -5.90 18.14
N HIS A 490 8.46 -6.39 17.02
CA HIS A 490 8.67 -7.77 16.55
C HIS A 490 9.73 -7.89 15.45
N LYS A 491 10.58 -6.88 15.28
CA LYS A 491 11.57 -6.80 14.20
C LYS A 491 12.49 -8.03 14.10
N GLY A 492 12.92 -8.57 15.24
CA GLY A 492 13.79 -9.75 15.26
C GLY A 492 13.14 -10.99 14.60
N GLU A 493 11.83 -11.16 14.75
CA GLU A 493 11.07 -12.29 14.22
C GLU A 493 10.59 -12.03 12.79
N LEU A 494 10.09 -10.83 12.51
CA LEU A 494 9.49 -10.48 11.21
C LEU A 494 10.52 -10.33 10.08
N PHE A 495 11.78 -10.06 10.41
CA PHE A 495 12.88 -9.93 9.44
C PHE A 495 13.93 -11.05 9.57
N ALA A 496 13.60 -12.13 10.29
CA ALA A 496 14.47 -13.30 10.36
C ALA A 496 14.66 -13.91 8.96
N LYS A 497 15.93 -14.16 8.58
CA LYS A 497 16.25 -14.85 7.33
C LYS A 497 15.96 -16.34 7.47
N GLU A 498 15.10 -16.85 6.59
CA GLU A 498 14.84 -18.28 6.49
C GLU A 498 15.80 -18.94 5.49
N PRO A 499 16.37 -20.11 5.81
CA PRO A 499 17.30 -20.79 4.91
C PRO A 499 16.62 -21.17 3.59
N LEU A 500 17.43 -21.26 2.53
CA LEU A 500 17.03 -21.84 1.26
C LEU A 500 16.92 -23.37 1.40
N GLU A 501 15.87 -23.94 0.83
CA GLU A 501 15.75 -25.40 0.72
C GLU A 501 16.58 -25.91 -0.46
N ASP A 502 17.34 -26.99 -0.24
CA ASP A 502 18.19 -27.58 -1.29
C ASP A 502 17.37 -28.00 -2.52
N GLU A 503 16.14 -28.45 -2.30
CA GLU A 503 15.20 -28.86 -3.34
C GLU A 503 14.82 -27.70 -4.29
N VAL A 504 14.73 -26.47 -3.78
CA VAL A 504 14.48 -25.27 -4.60
C VAL A 504 15.68 -25.01 -5.51
N LEU A 505 16.90 -25.07 -4.96
CA LEU A 505 18.13 -24.90 -5.72
C LEU A 505 18.25 -25.96 -6.83
N ALA A 506 17.92 -27.22 -6.50
CA ALA A 506 17.87 -28.33 -7.46
C ALA A 506 16.88 -28.05 -8.60
N GLN A 507 15.65 -27.63 -8.31
CA GLN A 507 14.64 -27.34 -9.34
C GLN A 507 14.97 -26.12 -10.19
N VAL A 508 15.58 -25.08 -9.60
CA VAL A 508 16.07 -23.91 -10.35
C VAL A 508 17.16 -24.32 -11.32
N ALA A 509 18.13 -25.12 -10.88
CA ALA A 509 19.18 -25.65 -11.74
C ALA A 509 18.63 -26.53 -12.88
N LEU A 510 17.66 -27.40 -12.59
CA LEU A 510 16.97 -28.23 -13.59
C LEU A 510 16.24 -27.36 -14.63
N SER A 511 15.54 -26.31 -14.19
CA SER A 511 14.87 -25.38 -15.09
C SER A 511 15.85 -24.65 -16.01
N CYS A 512 16.99 -24.20 -15.46
CA CYS A 512 18.06 -23.60 -16.28
C CYS A 512 18.58 -24.58 -17.33
N LEU A 513 18.89 -25.82 -16.94
CA LEU A 513 19.37 -26.87 -17.84
C LEU A 513 18.38 -27.13 -19.00
N LEU A 514 17.09 -27.27 -18.69
CA LEU A 514 16.05 -27.59 -19.67
C LEU A 514 15.74 -26.41 -20.62
N ASN A 515 15.75 -25.18 -20.11
CA ASN A 515 15.53 -23.99 -20.92
C ASN A 515 16.73 -23.72 -21.86
N ASP A 516 17.97 -23.90 -21.37
CA ASP A 516 19.18 -23.77 -22.18
C ASP A 516 19.23 -24.84 -23.30
N ALA A 517 18.78 -26.07 -23.02
CA ALA A 517 18.71 -27.14 -24.02
C ALA A 517 17.64 -26.88 -25.10
N SER A 518 16.53 -26.23 -24.73
CA SER A 518 15.44 -25.91 -25.67
C SER A 518 15.83 -24.83 -26.68
N GLY A 519 16.65 -23.84 -26.28
CA GLY A 519 17.19 -22.81 -27.18
C GLY A 519 18.18 -23.33 -28.23
N ALA A 520 18.78 -24.51 -28.02
CA ALA A 520 19.76 -25.10 -28.94
C ALA A 520 19.15 -25.86 -30.13
N LYS A 521 17.81 -25.99 -30.21
CA LYS A 521 17.12 -26.56 -31.37
C LYS A 521 17.12 -25.56 -32.54
N VAL A 522 18.29 -25.35 -33.15
CA VAL A 522 18.38 -24.73 -34.48
C VAL A 522 17.69 -25.64 -35.48
N ALA A 523 16.65 -25.14 -36.13
CA ALA A 523 15.92 -25.82 -37.20
C ALA A 523 16.84 -26.02 -38.42
N GLY A 524 17.59 -27.12 -38.43
CA GLY A 524 18.25 -27.66 -39.62
C GLY A 524 17.31 -28.64 -40.34
N PRO A 525 17.22 -28.60 -41.69
CA PRO A 525 16.36 -29.52 -42.42
C PRO A 525 16.91 -30.94 -42.33
N ALA A 526 16.05 -31.88 -41.89
CA ALA A 526 16.14 -33.33 -42.10
C ALA A 526 17.56 -33.90 -42.30
N GLY A 527 18.35 -33.92 -41.22
CA GLY A 527 19.60 -34.67 -41.14
C GLY A 527 19.53 -35.57 -39.94
N GLU A 528 19.36 -36.88 -40.17
CA GLU A 528 19.49 -37.93 -39.16
C GLU A 528 20.75 -37.67 -38.34
N THR A 529 20.61 -37.31 -37.07
CA THR A 529 21.74 -37.24 -36.13
C THR A 529 22.23 -38.65 -35.88
N VAL A 530 23.18 -39.06 -36.72
CA VAL A 530 23.98 -40.27 -36.60
C VAL A 530 24.70 -40.28 -35.26
N GLY A 531 24.35 -41.25 -34.41
CA GLY A 531 25.34 -42.09 -33.71
C GLY A 531 26.07 -41.55 -32.48
N PHE A 532 25.70 -40.42 -31.88
CA PHE A 532 26.10 -40.15 -30.49
C PHE A 532 24.95 -40.53 -29.58
N SER A 533 25.12 -41.59 -28.76
CA SER A 533 24.32 -41.72 -27.52
C SER A 533 24.28 -40.34 -26.87
N PRO A 534 23.13 -39.84 -26.37
CA PRO A 534 23.10 -38.55 -25.70
C PRO A 534 24.13 -38.68 -24.58
N ALA A 535 25.29 -38.06 -24.75
CA ALA A 535 26.33 -38.08 -23.73
C ALA A 535 25.67 -37.32 -22.60
N TYR A 536 25.17 -38.07 -21.61
CA TYR A 536 24.45 -37.49 -20.50
C TYR A 536 25.38 -36.46 -19.84
N GLN A 537 25.08 -35.18 -20.06
CA GLN A 537 25.98 -34.10 -19.69
C GLN A 537 25.88 -33.86 -18.19
N GLU A 538 27.05 -33.70 -17.56
CA GLU A 538 27.14 -33.10 -16.24
C GLU A 538 27.19 -31.58 -16.41
N ARG A 539 26.36 -30.85 -15.67
CA ARG A 539 26.41 -29.38 -15.59
C ARG A 539 26.48 -28.93 -14.15
N GLN A 540 27.30 -27.91 -13.91
CA GLN A 540 27.38 -27.22 -12.63
C GLN A 540 26.77 -25.83 -12.76
N PHE A 541 25.88 -25.51 -11.84
CA PHE A 541 25.28 -24.20 -11.65
C PHE A 541 25.76 -23.62 -10.33
N ALA A 542 25.96 -22.31 -10.32
CA ALA A 542 26.22 -21.54 -9.12
C ALA A 542 25.12 -20.48 -9.00
N PHE A 543 24.56 -20.36 -7.80
CA PHE A 543 23.58 -19.33 -7.48
C PHE A 543 24.03 -18.55 -6.27
N VAL A 544 23.74 -17.27 -6.23
CA VAL A 544 23.72 -16.50 -5.00
C VAL A 544 22.27 -16.14 -4.70
N GLU A 545 21.92 -15.98 -3.43
CA GLU A 545 20.67 -15.29 -3.14
C GLU A 545 20.76 -13.90 -3.77
N ALA A 546 19.72 -13.47 -4.48
CA ALA A 546 19.71 -12.12 -5.03
C ALA A 546 19.69 -11.18 -3.82
N ALA A 547 20.87 -10.66 -3.44
CA ALA A 547 20.97 -9.62 -2.44
C ALA A 547 20.00 -8.52 -2.88
N GLN A 548 19.10 -8.14 -1.99
CA GLN A 548 18.09 -7.17 -2.35
C GLN A 548 18.70 -5.75 -2.51
N THR A 549 20.02 -5.61 -2.33
CA THR A 549 20.83 -4.38 -2.28
C THR A 549 21.85 -4.30 -3.42
N PRO A 550 22.01 -3.13 -4.06
CA PRO A 550 23.26 -2.77 -4.75
C PRO A 550 24.37 -2.28 -3.80
N SER A 551 24.04 -1.80 -2.60
CA SER A 551 24.97 -1.02 -1.76
C SER A 551 25.64 -1.77 -0.59
N GLU A 552 25.26 -3.01 -0.27
CA GLU A 552 25.93 -3.79 0.78
C GLU A 552 27.09 -4.60 0.17
N THR A 553 28.23 -3.93 0.02
CA THR A 553 29.52 -4.55 -0.34
C THR A 553 30.12 -5.45 0.76
N THR A 554 29.35 -5.84 1.78
CA THR A 554 29.86 -6.49 3.00
C THR A 554 29.15 -7.81 3.31
N ALA A 555 29.28 -8.77 2.40
CA ALA A 555 29.51 -10.20 2.65
C ALA A 555 29.22 -10.93 1.35
N SER A 556 30.26 -11.34 0.63
CA SER A 556 30.12 -12.33 -0.44
C SER A 556 29.56 -13.61 0.19
N THR A 557 28.24 -13.78 0.21
CA THR A 557 27.63 -15.06 0.55
C THR A 557 28.22 -16.08 -0.42
N ALA A 558 28.80 -17.16 0.11
CA ALA A 558 29.36 -18.21 -0.73
C ALA A 558 28.27 -18.70 -1.70
N PRO A 559 28.57 -18.87 -3.00
CA PRO A 559 27.57 -19.33 -3.94
C PRO A 559 27.10 -20.74 -3.59
N PHE A 560 25.81 -20.97 -3.72
CA PHE A 560 25.20 -22.29 -3.68
C PHE A 560 25.56 -23.04 -4.96
N ASN A 561 26.25 -24.17 -4.83
CA ASN A 561 26.67 -24.98 -5.97
C ASN A 561 25.70 -26.15 -6.16
N VAL A 562 25.24 -26.31 -7.40
CA VAL A 562 24.36 -27.40 -7.81
C VAL A 562 24.98 -28.14 -8.98
N GLN A 563 25.26 -29.43 -8.81
CA GLN A 563 25.72 -30.31 -9.89
C GLN A 563 24.54 -31.15 -10.36
N ILE A 564 24.32 -31.22 -11.66
CA ILE A 564 23.29 -32.05 -12.28
C ILE A 564 23.96 -33.00 -13.26
N GLN A 565 23.70 -34.28 -13.08
CA GLN A 565 24.06 -35.34 -14.02
C GLN A 565 22.76 -35.94 -14.57
N GLN A 566 22.54 -35.87 -15.87
CA GLN A 566 21.44 -36.63 -16.47
C GLN A 566 21.75 -38.13 -16.41
N THR A 567 20.77 -38.98 -16.07
CA THR A 567 20.96 -40.44 -15.99
C THR A 567 19.95 -41.22 -16.83
N GLY A 568 18.92 -40.55 -17.33
CA GLY A 568 17.93 -41.10 -18.25
C GLY A 568 17.12 -40.00 -18.93
N ASP A 569 16.08 -40.40 -19.66
CA ASP A 569 15.12 -39.43 -20.20
C ASP A 569 14.40 -38.73 -19.05
N ALA A 570 14.48 -37.40 -19.04
CA ALA A 570 14.01 -36.53 -17.97
C ALA A 570 14.37 -36.98 -16.53
N THR A 571 15.46 -37.74 -16.34
CA THR A 571 15.88 -38.29 -15.05
C THR A 571 17.30 -37.83 -14.73
N PHE A 572 17.52 -37.38 -13.50
CA PHE A 572 18.75 -36.69 -13.09
C PHE A 572 19.21 -37.13 -11.69
N ASN A 573 20.52 -37.15 -11.50
CA ASN A 573 21.15 -37.11 -10.18
C ASN A 573 21.61 -35.67 -9.92
N ILE A 574 21.33 -35.15 -8.72
CA ILE A 574 21.57 -33.75 -8.37
C ILE A 574 22.34 -33.69 -7.05
N VAL A 575 23.41 -32.93 -6.99
CA VAL A 575 24.13 -32.63 -5.74
C VAL A 575 24.02 -31.15 -5.43
N VAL A 576 23.43 -30.81 -4.29
CA VAL A 576 23.28 -29.43 -3.81
C VAL A 576 24.08 -29.30 -2.52
N ASN A 577 25.11 -28.44 -2.50
CA ASN A 577 25.95 -28.21 -1.32
C ASN A 577 26.47 -29.51 -0.64
N GLY A 578 26.71 -30.57 -1.42
CA GLY A 578 27.16 -31.88 -0.94
C GLY A 578 26.05 -32.88 -0.60
N LYS A 579 24.78 -32.48 -0.57
CA LYS A 579 23.62 -33.38 -0.43
C LYS A 579 23.18 -33.90 -1.79
N SER A 580 23.09 -35.22 -1.93
CA SER A 580 22.71 -35.89 -3.18
C SER A 580 21.22 -36.25 -3.22
N PHE A 581 20.58 -35.98 -4.36
CA PHE A 581 19.26 -36.45 -4.75
C PHE A 581 19.39 -37.33 -5.99
N GLU A 582 19.19 -38.63 -5.84
CA GLU A 582 19.30 -39.59 -6.95
C GLU A 582 17.97 -39.81 -7.66
N ASN A 583 18.01 -40.13 -8.96
CA ASN A 583 16.84 -40.49 -9.77
C ASN A 583 15.68 -39.47 -9.74
N VAL A 584 16.01 -38.17 -9.64
CA VAL A 584 15.02 -37.10 -9.70
C VAL A 584 14.43 -37.06 -11.11
N LYS A 585 13.14 -37.35 -11.22
CA LYS A 585 12.42 -37.26 -12.50
C LYS A 585 11.80 -35.88 -12.66
N VAL A 586 11.76 -35.37 -13.88
CA VAL A 586 11.14 -34.09 -14.21
C VAL A 586 10.03 -34.30 -15.22
N GLU A 587 8.88 -33.70 -14.94
CA GLU A 587 7.82 -33.50 -15.92
C GLU A 587 7.73 -31.99 -16.20
N GLN A 588 8.01 -31.57 -17.43
CA GLN A 588 7.56 -30.26 -17.88
C GLN A 588 6.08 -30.37 -18.21
N GLN A 589 5.25 -29.50 -17.62
CA GLN A 589 3.86 -29.39 -18.05
C GLN A 589 3.84 -28.77 -19.46
N HIS A 590 3.88 -29.61 -20.49
CA HIS A 590 3.81 -29.22 -21.91
C HIS A 590 2.45 -28.65 -22.34
N SER A 591 1.50 -28.47 -21.40
CA SER A 591 0.16 -27.93 -21.68
C SER A 591 0.21 -26.50 -22.25
N ALA A 592 1.33 -25.79 -22.10
CA ALA A 592 1.64 -24.60 -22.88
C ALA A 592 3.15 -24.52 -23.14
N PRO A 593 3.62 -24.14 -24.35
CA PRO A 593 5.04 -23.94 -24.67
C PRO A 593 5.78 -22.93 -23.77
N SER A 594 5.04 -22.21 -22.92
CA SER A 594 5.50 -21.17 -21.99
C SER A 594 5.19 -21.49 -20.53
N SER A 595 4.96 -22.76 -20.17
CA SER A 595 4.73 -23.10 -18.76
C SER A 595 6.00 -22.86 -17.95
N ASN A 596 5.96 -21.88 -17.05
CA ASN A 596 7.04 -21.57 -16.12
C ASN A 596 7.13 -22.58 -14.96
N VAL A 597 6.32 -23.65 -14.96
CA VAL A 597 6.23 -24.62 -13.86
C VAL A 597 7.04 -25.87 -14.18
N ILE A 598 7.98 -26.21 -13.30
CA ILE A 598 8.66 -27.50 -13.29
C ILE A 598 8.04 -28.41 -12.23
N ALA A 599 7.57 -29.60 -12.64
CA ALA A 599 7.21 -30.65 -11.71
C ALA A 599 8.39 -31.62 -11.59
N SER A 600 8.87 -31.86 -10.37
CA SER A 600 9.96 -32.79 -10.11
C SER A 600 9.62 -33.78 -9.01
N PHE A 601 10.03 -35.02 -9.22
CA PHE A 601 9.79 -36.16 -8.35
C PHE A 601 11.14 -36.56 -7.75
N PHE A 602 11.40 -36.03 -6.56
CA PHE A 602 12.51 -36.46 -5.73
C PHE A 602 12.19 -37.83 -5.11
N PRO A 603 13.19 -38.59 -4.62
CA PRO A 603 12.95 -39.86 -3.93
C PRO A 603 11.94 -39.78 -2.77
N HIS A 604 11.91 -38.65 -2.06
CA HIS A 604 11.10 -38.45 -0.85
C HIS A 604 9.86 -37.58 -1.08
N THR A 605 9.74 -36.87 -2.20
CA THR A 605 8.65 -35.92 -2.40
C THR A 605 8.45 -35.51 -3.86
N ARG A 606 7.26 -35.00 -4.17
CA ARG A 606 6.97 -34.31 -5.44
C ARG A 606 6.86 -32.81 -5.16
N LEU A 607 7.50 -32.00 -6.01
CA LEU A 607 7.47 -30.55 -5.94
C LEU A 607 7.06 -29.96 -7.28
N ASN A 608 6.16 -28.97 -7.26
CA ASN A 608 5.87 -28.11 -8.39
C ASN A 608 6.41 -26.72 -8.06
N THR A 609 7.21 -26.15 -8.95
CA THR A 609 7.84 -24.85 -8.73
C THR A 609 7.67 -23.98 -9.94
N THR A 610 7.09 -22.79 -9.76
CA THR A 610 7.07 -21.77 -10.80
C THR A 610 8.42 -21.06 -10.82
N ILE A 611 9.06 -20.96 -11.97
CA ILE A 611 10.40 -20.36 -12.13
C ILE A 611 10.34 -19.30 -13.22
N ILE A 612 10.58 -18.05 -12.82
CA ILE A 612 10.59 -16.88 -13.69
C ILE A 612 12.03 -16.38 -13.78
N ARG A 613 12.59 -16.36 -14.98
CA ARG A 613 13.95 -15.86 -15.24
C ARG A 613 13.88 -14.51 -15.94
N ASP A 614 14.63 -13.55 -15.42
CA ASP A 614 14.83 -12.22 -16.00
C ASP A 614 16.32 -11.89 -15.96
N GLU A 615 16.97 -11.94 -17.12
CA GLU A 615 18.43 -11.87 -17.24
C GLU A 615 19.14 -12.87 -16.30
N ASP A 616 19.82 -12.36 -15.27
CA ASP A 616 20.53 -13.12 -14.25
C ASP A 616 19.70 -13.37 -12.98
N ILE A 617 18.54 -12.73 -12.84
CA ILE A 617 17.65 -12.91 -11.69
C ILE A 617 16.70 -14.08 -11.98
N ILE A 618 16.55 -14.96 -11.01
CA ILE A 618 15.60 -16.07 -11.04
C ILE A 618 14.69 -15.94 -9.83
N THR A 619 13.40 -15.75 -10.07
CA THR A 619 12.37 -15.82 -9.03
C THR A 619 11.71 -17.20 -9.08
N ALA A 620 11.77 -17.95 -7.98
CA ALA A 620 11.12 -19.24 -7.84
C ALA A 620 10.00 -19.19 -6.79
N PHE A 621 8.88 -19.86 -7.06
CA PHE A 621 7.78 -20.04 -6.12
C PHE A 621 7.57 -21.53 -5.87
N GLN A 622 7.77 -21.98 -4.65
CA GLN A 622 7.61 -23.38 -4.25
C GLN A 622 6.86 -23.42 -2.91
N ARG A 623 5.82 -24.28 -2.81
CA ARG A 623 5.04 -24.48 -1.57
C ARG A 623 4.59 -23.17 -0.92
N GLY A 624 4.18 -22.22 -1.74
CA GLY A 624 3.69 -20.92 -1.30
C GLY A 624 4.75 -19.99 -0.71
N ARG A 625 6.05 -20.20 -0.97
CA ARG A 625 7.14 -19.28 -0.63
C ARG A 625 7.86 -18.79 -1.89
N GLN A 626 8.24 -17.52 -1.90
CA GLN A 626 9.09 -16.92 -2.92
C GLN A 626 10.58 -17.03 -2.57
N TYR A 627 11.39 -17.34 -3.57
CA TYR A 627 12.85 -17.33 -3.51
C TYR A 627 13.38 -16.47 -4.64
N ARG A 628 14.36 -15.60 -4.36
CA ARG A 628 15.04 -14.79 -5.38
C ARG A 628 16.50 -15.16 -5.42
N LEU A 629 16.93 -15.71 -6.54
CA LEU A 629 18.30 -16.13 -6.80
C LEU A 629 18.89 -15.28 -7.92
N LYS A 630 20.21 -15.23 -7.99
CA LYS A 630 20.95 -14.60 -9.05
C LYS A 630 22.05 -15.53 -9.55
N ILE A 631 22.22 -15.62 -10.86
CA ILE A 631 23.41 -16.26 -11.46
C ILE A 631 24.57 -15.26 -11.32
N PRO A 632 25.65 -15.59 -10.59
CA PRO A 632 26.80 -14.71 -10.46
C PRO A 632 27.48 -14.54 -11.84
N ARG A 633 27.71 -13.29 -12.25
CA ARG A 633 28.49 -13.00 -13.46
C ARG A 633 29.94 -13.36 -13.23
N ALA A 634 30.64 -13.80 -14.27
CA ALA A 634 32.08 -14.03 -14.19
C ALA A 634 32.80 -12.68 -13.95
N LYS A 635 33.77 -12.64 -13.02
CA LYS A 635 34.50 -11.41 -12.65
C LYS A 635 35.13 -10.65 -13.85
N TRP A 636 35.49 -11.35 -14.93
CA TRP A 636 36.03 -10.71 -16.14
C TRP A 636 34.96 -9.91 -16.91
N MET A 637 33.69 -10.31 -16.83
CA MET A 637 32.56 -9.64 -17.47
C MET A 637 32.19 -8.35 -16.72
N GLU A 638 32.27 -8.33 -15.38
CA GLU A 638 32.13 -7.10 -14.57
C GLU A 638 33.18 -6.06 -14.96
N LYS A 639 34.44 -6.49 -15.16
CA LYS A 639 35.53 -5.65 -15.61
C LYS A 639 35.32 -5.11 -17.03
N ALA A 640 34.72 -5.91 -17.93
CA ALA A 640 34.39 -5.52 -19.30
C ALA A 640 33.24 -4.50 -19.35
N LEU A 641 32.23 -4.64 -18.48
CA LEU A 641 31.07 -3.76 -18.40
C LEU A 641 31.31 -2.45 -17.64
N ARG A 642 32.51 -2.24 -17.07
CA ARG A 642 32.89 -1.02 -16.30
C ARG A 642 31.91 -0.66 -15.18
N ILE A 643 31.29 -1.64 -14.54
CA ILE A 643 30.53 -1.43 -13.29
C ILE A 643 31.56 -1.08 -12.21
N LYS A 644 31.82 0.21 -12.02
CA LYS A 644 32.64 0.72 -10.91
C LYS A 644 31.72 0.93 -9.72
N ASP A 645 31.65 -0.03 -8.81
CA ASP A 645 31.25 0.27 -7.44
C ASP A 645 32.30 1.22 -6.87
N THR A 646 31.96 2.49 -6.74
CA THR A 646 32.78 3.43 -5.98
C THR A 646 32.62 3.09 -4.51
N ALA A 647 33.58 2.33 -3.97
CA ALA A 647 33.65 2.02 -2.54
C ALA A 647 33.37 3.27 -1.67
N ASN A 648 32.67 3.08 -0.55
CA ASN A 648 32.24 4.13 0.39
C ASN A 648 31.24 5.16 -0.15
N SER A 649 30.59 4.92 -1.28
CA SER A 649 29.58 5.84 -1.82
C SER A 649 28.16 5.40 -1.49
N VAL A 650 27.26 6.38 -1.40
CA VAL A 650 25.82 6.15 -1.20
C VAL A 650 25.10 6.41 -2.52
N LEU A 651 24.54 5.35 -3.10
CA LEU A 651 23.80 5.39 -4.36
C LEU A 651 22.30 5.57 -4.11
N ALA A 652 21.61 6.22 -5.06
CA ALA A 652 20.15 6.18 -5.09
C ALA A 652 19.69 4.73 -5.34
N PRO A 653 18.92 4.13 -4.42
CA PRO A 653 18.51 2.72 -4.51
C PRO A 653 17.46 2.47 -5.62
N MET A 654 16.74 3.52 -6.02
CA MET A 654 15.64 3.48 -6.98
C MET A 654 15.55 4.82 -7.73
N PRO A 655 14.77 4.93 -8.83
CA PRO A 655 14.43 6.22 -9.39
C PRO A 655 13.72 7.07 -8.33
N CYS A 656 14.24 8.26 -8.05
CA CYS A 656 13.73 9.11 -6.98
C CYS A 656 14.05 10.58 -7.23
N LYS A 657 13.35 11.45 -6.50
CA LYS A 657 13.64 12.88 -6.41
C LYS A 657 14.33 13.18 -5.08
N ILE A 658 15.43 13.94 -5.08
CA ILE A 658 16.02 14.44 -3.82
C ILE A 658 15.13 15.56 -3.29
N LEU A 659 14.50 15.36 -2.13
CA LEU A 659 13.76 16.41 -1.45
C LEU A 659 14.69 17.38 -0.72
N ARG A 660 15.67 16.83 0.01
CA ARG A 660 16.59 17.60 0.84
C ARG A 660 17.86 16.81 1.13
N VAL A 661 18.93 17.54 1.37
CA VAL A 661 20.24 17.01 1.79
C VAL A 661 20.48 17.51 3.21
N GLU A 662 20.75 16.59 4.13
CA GLU A 662 20.84 16.86 5.57
C GLU A 662 22.28 17.15 6.04
N VAL A 663 23.26 16.95 5.16
CA VAL A 663 24.69 17.11 5.44
C VAL A 663 25.35 18.05 4.44
N ALA A 664 26.48 18.65 4.84
CA ALA A 664 27.34 19.43 3.97
C ALA A 664 28.58 18.63 3.58
N GLU A 665 29.22 18.98 2.46
CA GLU A 665 30.56 18.48 2.13
C GLU A 665 31.54 18.83 3.26
N GLY A 666 32.40 17.88 3.63
CA GLY A 666 33.32 17.99 4.76
C GLY A 666 32.71 17.70 6.13
N ALA A 667 31.39 17.45 6.25
CA ALA A 667 30.77 17.11 7.52
C ALA A 667 31.22 15.73 8.01
N THR A 668 31.53 15.63 9.30
CA THR A 668 31.63 14.33 9.99
C THR A 668 30.24 13.79 10.25
N VAL A 669 30.03 12.53 9.89
CA VAL A 669 28.80 11.78 10.12
C VAL A 669 29.09 10.54 10.94
N VAL A 670 28.15 10.17 11.81
CA VAL A 670 28.15 8.88 12.49
C VAL A 670 27.27 7.89 11.74
N LYS A 671 27.47 6.60 11.97
CA LYS A 671 26.60 5.53 11.48
C LYS A 671 25.14 5.85 11.80
N ASP A 672 24.26 5.55 10.85
CA ASP A 672 22.82 5.79 10.90
C ASP A 672 22.40 7.28 10.93
N GLN A 673 23.33 8.23 10.85
CA GLN A 673 23.01 9.64 10.69
C GLN A 673 22.31 9.89 9.33
N PRO A 674 21.19 10.64 9.30
CA PRO A 674 20.55 11.06 8.05
C PRO A 674 21.50 11.80 7.11
N LEU A 675 21.51 11.44 5.83
CA LEU A 675 22.34 12.08 4.81
C LEU A 675 21.49 12.82 3.77
N VAL A 676 20.50 12.13 3.20
CA VAL A 676 19.62 12.67 2.16
C VAL A 676 18.22 12.11 2.35
N VAL A 677 17.22 12.93 2.07
CA VAL A 677 15.82 12.51 2.02
C VAL A 677 15.36 12.53 0.58
N ILE A 678 14.91 11.37 0.13
CA ILE A 678 14.42 11.14 -1.23
C ILE A 678 12.91 10.91 -1.21
N GLU A 679 12.24 11.29 -2.28
CA GLU A 679 10.85 10.94 -2.57
C GLU A 679 10.84 9.98 -3.77
N SER A 680 10.14 8.86 -3.64
CA SER A 680 9.72 8.04 -4.77
C SER A 680 8.39 7.39 -4.46
N MET A 681 7.52 7.25 -5.46
CA MET A 681 6.25 6.52 -5.32
C MET A 681 5.42 7.01 -4.12
N LYS A 682 5.38 8.33 -3.90
CA LYS A 682 4.72 9.01 -2.76
C LYS A 682 5.30 8.71 -1.36
N MET A 683 6.45 8.04 -1.30
CA MET A 683 7.14 7.73 -0.05
C MET A 683 8.40 8.57 0.12
N GLU A 684 8.51 9.24 1.27
CA GLU A 684 9.76 9.80 1.74
C GLU A 684 10.63 8.70 2.37
N THR A 685 11.88 8.60 1.93
CA THR A 685 12.87 7.70 2.52
C THR A 685 14.13 8.48 2.88
N VAL A 686 14.57 8.31 4.12
CA VAL A 686 15.82 8.89 4.62
C VAL A 686 16.93 7.89 4.37
N ILE A 687 17.87 8.24 3.50
CA ILE A 687 19.10 7.47 3.33
C ILE A 687 20.09 7.92 4.42
N ARG A 688 20.62 6.95 5.16
CA ARG A 688 21.48 7.15 6.33
C ARG A 688 22.91 6.70 6.04
N SER A 689 23.84 7.18 6.86
CA SER A 689 25.24 6.79 6.75
C SER A 689 25.43 5.32 7.10
N PRO A 690 26.02 4.48 6.21
CA PRO A 690 26.32 3.08 6.52
C PRO A 690 27.40 2.91 7.61
N HIS A 691 28.25 3.91 7.81
CA HIS A 691 29.35 3.90 8.77
C HIS A 691 29.75 5.32 9.20
N ASP A 692 30.55 5.44 10.25
CA ASP A 692 31.15 6.71 10.67
C ASP A 692 32.12 7.21 9.59
N GLY A 693 32.15 8.52 9.33
CA GLY A 693 33.18 9.10 8.48
C GLY A 693 32.94 10.54 8.05
N THR A 694 33.69 11.02 7.07
CA THR A 694 33.57 12.38 6.53
C THR A 694 33.02 12.38 5.11
N ILE A 695 32.01 13.22 4.86
CA ILE A 695 31.40 13.42 3.54
C ILE A 695 32.43 14.08 2.60
N GLU A 696 32.94 13.36 1.60
CA GLU A 696 33.87 13.95 0.63
C GLU A 696 33.15 14.85 -0.37
N LYS A 697 32.04 14.36 -0.95
CA LYS A 697 31.34 15.08 -2.01
C LYS A 697 29.85 14.75 -2.07
N ILE A 698 29.04 15.78 -2.29
CA ILE A 698 27.60 15.68 -2.55
C ILE A 698 27.39 15.96 -4.03
N VAL A 699 27.02 14.94 -4.80
CA VAL A 699 26.98 15.04 -6.27
C VAL A 699 25.76 15.82 -6.75
N HIS A 700 24.68 15.81 -5.95
CA HIS A 700 23.38 16.32 -6.34
C HIS A 700 22.70 17.13 -5.24
N LYS A 701 22.01 18.20 -5.63
CA LYS A 701 21.28 19.11 -4.73
C LYS A 701 19.79 18.77 -4.70
N ALA A 702 19.08 19.34 -3.72
CA ALA A 702 17.62 19.27 -3.62
C ALA A 702 16.93 19.66 -4.94
N GLY A 703 15.87 18.93 -5.29
CA GLY A 703 15.06 19.11 -6.50
C GLY A 703 15.44 18.23 -7.69
N ALA A 704 16.60 17.57 -7.67
CA ALA A 704 17.04 16.74 -8.79
C ALA A 704 16.33 15.37 -8.85
N LEU A 705 16.04 14.90 -10.07
CA LEU A 705 15.41 13.61 -10.40
C LEU A 705 16.45 12.61 -10.92
N PHE A 706 16.35 11.34 -10.51
CA PHE A 706 17.33 10.29 -10.84
C PHE A 706 16.69 9.00 -11.31
N VAL A 707 17.49 8.21 -12.04
CA VAL A 707 17.29 6.79 -12.35
C VAL A 707 18.24 5.99 -11.45
N VAL A 708 17.94 4.70 -11.20
CA VAL A 708 18.76 3.76 -10.38
C VAL A 708 20.26 3.96 -10.63
N SER A 709 21.09 3.86 -9.57
CA SER A 709 22.57 3.87 -9.60
C SER A 709 23.29 5.21 -9.79
N ALA A 710 22.58 6.35 -9.75
CA ALA A 710 23.23 7.65 -9.61
C ALA A 710 23.81 7.84 -8.19
N LEU A 711 25.06 8.31 -8.09
CA LEU A 711 25.74 8.63 -6.84
C LEU A 711 25.06 9.84 -6.16
N ALA A 712 24.47 9.66 -4.97
CA ALA A 712 23.97 10.80 -4.19
C ALA A 712 25.12 11.48 -3.42
N ILE A 713 25.96 10.66 -2.77
CA ILE A 713 27.14 11.09 -2.00
C ILE A 713 28.32 10.20 -2.39
N THR A 714 29.42 10.83 -2.80
CA THR A 714 30.66 10.10 -3.10
C THR A 714 31.52 10.10 -1.85
N ALA A 715 31.89 8.90 -1.39
CA ALA A 715 32.85 8.61 -0.32
C ALA A 715 32.52 9.18 1.09
N ILE A 716 32.32 8.26 2.03
CA ILE A 716 32.35 8.48 3.48
C ILE A 716 33.65 7.87 4.00
N HIS A 717 34.64 8.71 4.31
CA HIS A 717 35.96 8.24 4.79
C HIS A 717 35.89 7.87 6.27
N ALA A 718 36.10 6.60 6.58
CA ALA A 718 36.11 6.11 7.96
C ALA A 718 37.16 6.84 8.82
N HIS A 719 36.77 7.30 10.02
CA HIS A 719 37.72 7.82 10.99
C HIS A 719 38.71 6.71 11.39
N GLY A 720 39.97 6.84 10.96
CA GLY A 720 41.05 5.91 11.34
C GLY A 720 41.79 5.23 10.18
N ILE A 721 41.38 5.44 8.93
CA ILE A 721 42.20 5.05 7.77
C ILE A 721 42.69 6.32 7.11
N GLN A 722 43.93 6.72 7.42
CA GLN A 722 44.64 7.74 6.66
C GLN A 722 44.55 7.37 5.16
N PRO A 723 44.05 8.26 4.28
CA PRO A 723 44.07 7.99 2.86
C PRO A 723 45.51 7.72 2.48
N TYR A 724 45.77 6.57 1.85
CA TYR A 724 47.08 6.21 1.33
C TYR A 724 47.50 7.32 0.37
N ASN A 725 48.28 8.26 0.89
CA ASN A 725 48.64 9.47 0.21
C ASN A 725 49.57 9.03 -0.92
N SER A 726 49.01 8.92 -2.13
CA SER A 726 49.72 8.53 -3.33
C SER A 726 50.60 9.71 -3.79
N ASN A 727 51.61 10.04 -2.97
CA ASN A 727 52.78 10.76 -3.40
C ASN A 727 53.66 9.84 -4.25
N ILE A 728 53.13 9.44 -5.42
CA ILE A 728 53.95 9.02 -6.56
C ILE A 728 53.89 10.15 -7.59
N LYS A 729 54.38 11.31 -7.16
CA LYS A 729 54.88 12.38 -8.03
C LYS A 729 56.38 12.54 -7.78
N SER A 730 57.15 11.49 -8.04
CA SER A 730 58.61 11.57 -8.25
C SER A 730 59.18 10.22 -8.73
N ALA A 731 58.70 9.75 -9.87
CA ALA A 731 59.50 8.89 -10.74
C ALA A 731 59.33 9.37 -12.18
N LEU A 732 59.59 10.67 -12.37
CA LEU A 732 59.97 11.21 -13.66
C LEU A 732 61.35 10.65 -14.00
N ASN A 733 61.48 10.17 -15.24
CA ASN A 733 62.72 10.12 -16.01
C ASN A 733 63.79 9.12 -15.55
N HIS A 734 63.80 7.92 -16.14
CA HIS A 734 65.03 7.39 -16.74
C HIS A 734 64.71 6.42 -17.89
N PRO A 735 65.48 6.44 -19.00
CA PRO A 735 65.03 5.95 -20.29
C PRO A 735 65.35 4.46 -20.53
N LEU A 736 64.42 3.81 -21.22
CA LEU A 736 64.53 2.49 -21.80
C LEU A 736 65.74 2.43 -22.75
N THR A 737 66.82 1.77 -22.34
CA THR A 737 67.97 1.45 -23.21
C THR A 737 68.50 0.05 -22.93
N GLY A 738 68.71 -0.73 -24.01
CA GLY A 738 69.40 -2.03 -24.06
C GLY A 738 68.49 -3.23 -23.75
N ALA A 739 68.01 -4.07 -24.67
CA ALA A 739 68.65 -4.77 -25.80
C ALA A 739 69.84 -5.66 -25.39
N ASN A 740 69.62 -6.99 -25.44
CA ASN A 740 70.50 -8.12 -25.79
C ASN A 740 69.99 -9.38 -25.04
N TYR A 741 69.34 -10.34 -25.71
CA TYR A 741 69.88 -11.44 -26.55
C TYR A 741 70.83 -12.41 -25.82
N ASP A 742 70.45 -13.68 -25.95
CA ASP A 742 71.19 -14.95 -25.85
C ASP A 742 71.68 -15.42 -24.47
N ILE A 743 71.07 -16.50 -23.93
CA ILE A 743 71.46 -17.92 -24.07
C ILE A 743 70.20 -18.79 -23.98
#